data_AF-A0A952CG26-F1
#
_entry.id   AF-A0A952CG26-F1
#
_cell.length_a   1.000
_cell.length_b   1.000
_cell.length_c   1.000
_cell.angle_alpha   90.00
_cell.angle_beta   90.00
_cell.angle_gamma   90.00
#
_symmetry.space_group_name_H-M   'P 1'
#
loop_
_entity.id
_entity.type
_entity.pdbx_description
1 polymer ?
#
loop_
_entity_poly.entity_id
_entity_poly.type
_entity_poly.pdbx_seq_one_letter_code
_entity_poly.pdbx_strand_id
1 'polypeptide(L)'
;MTPQWTRERECESRQFLDSSFFDPEEGVRRLLEACPSVARDKTFREAVEWIARDGEDLSELELRMGDVSARLELTDIPKSANLLLALACAEALAAAPSLATWERVRKLQSNSWQIENWLSGVMKVCAEGDAGKRDAFIGLAETAFKALDAFALVSQFERRNTERKQFGENWNERADKLEEIWFGRCDVDFFEYEESPLFRLLAALAPAEFIRIVSQSRNPHLVNSALVHGEAWSTFSLWKEFARSAPTAFDADGTWNGSVMIPLLLVMARGELMQATRISPRFDASEIETENARQEIPKLSSAIVEILAKRLDALPLFARWSTWLMRQRLLQCGTAANGMRTSSDVDDALIEAIGLALKGKALVPESPADAPTWEAWCYRAVLASHAHSGFIAVPGCEGFLGEWAIGFDDWADARGKRLRARADLITTLNKEIPGDAAHALAYPIAMSESPVNKWLALWDATLVLREVVEFGEEYQERGEAGRLLLLVFCMGLAILDQRVAQHPASDSVQARDLARLHEALALAVREMREIDVSLNREQWRQANRHLAVRRLIWEEKASNAGAGPNFSVFLPTDKPTFDDYLIETQNDVMELVPLLQMARRNGAADKAVREKLVAASIDLSRIVATARRLNEISARRYPMDEMQMEKVL
;
A
#
# COMPACT_ATOMS: atom_id res chain seq x y z
N MET A 1 12.17 -24.18 -5.40
CA MET A 1 13.19 -23.24 -4.91
C MET A 1 12.68 -22.65 -3.61
N THR A 2 13.56 -22.44 -2.63
CA THR A 2 13.21 -21.73 -1.38
C THR A 2 12.90 -20.28 -1.72
N PRO A 3 11.84 -19.66 -1.16
CA PRO A 3 11.57 -18.25 -1.43
C PRO A 3 12.71 -17.37 -0.89
N GLN A 4 13.13 -16.38 -1.67
CA GLN A 4 14.18 -15.41 -1.35
C GLN A 4 13.72 -14.01 -1.74
N TRP A 5 14.24 -12.98 -1.08
CA TRP A 5 14.01 -11.61 -1.52
C TRP A 5 14.68 -11.36 -2.87
N THR A 6 14.15 -10.42 -3.66
CA THR A 6 14.79 -10.04 -4.93
C THR A 6 16.18 -9.46 -4.69
N ARG A 7 16.33 -8.64 -3.64
CA ARG A 7 17.63 -8.09 -3.24
C ARG A 7 18.63 -9.14 -2.77
N GLU A 8 18.17 -10.17 -2.05
CA GLU A 8 19.01 -11.28 -1.58
C GLU A 8 19.70 -11.97 -2.77
N ARG A 9 18.92 -12.27 -3.82
CA ARG A 9 19.43 -12.90 -5.06
C ARG A 9 20.43 -12.02 -5.82
N GLU A 10 20.24 -10.69 -5.79
CA GLU A 10 21.19 -9.75 -6.39
C GLU A 10 22.48 -9.64 -5.59
N CYS A 11 22.40 -9.62 -4.27
CA CYS A 11 23.58 -9.64 -3.41
C CYS A 11 24.42 -10.90 -3.65
N GLU A 12 23.78 -12.08 -3.75
CA GLU A 12 24.47 -13.33 -4.11
C GLU A 12 25.15 -13.22 -5.49
N SER A 13 24.44 -12.65 -6.47
CA SER A 13 24.96 -12.47 -7.84
C SER A 13 26.12 -11.46 -7.91
N ARG A 14 26.10 -10.40 -7.10
CA ARG A 14 27.17 -9.38 -7.02
C ARG A 14 28.37 -9.84 -6.20
N GLN A 15 28.17 -10.57 -5.11
CA GLN A 15 29.26 -11.17 -4.34
C GLN A 15 30.10 -12.13 -5.19
N PHE A 16 29.49 -12.80 -6.17
CA PHE A 16 30.21 -13.63 -7.14
C PHE A 16 31.12 -12.83 -8.09
N LEU A 17 30.83 -11.55 -8.30
CA LEU A 17 31.57 -10.66 -9.20
C LEU A 17 32.61 -9.80 -8.48
N ASP A 18 32.44 -9.57 -7.17
CA ASP A 18 33.29 -8.65 -6.39
C ASP A 18 33.93 -9.34 -5.17
N SER A 19 34.86 -10.26 -5.45
CA SER A 19 35.69 -10.95 -4.43
C SER A 19 36.72 -10.05 -3.74
N SER A 20 36.65 -8.72 -3.94
CA SER A 20 37.64 -7.74 -3.48
C SER A 20 37.33 -7.11 -2.11
N PHE A 21 36.13 -7.34 -1.56
CA PHE A 21 35.75 -6.79 -0.25
C PHE A 21 36.39 -7.57 0.91
N PHE A 22 36.98 -6.85 1.86
CA PHE A 22 37.59 -7.42 3.05
C PHE A 22 36.50 -7.88 4.04
N ASP A 23 36.46 -9.18 4.36
CA ASP A 23 35.58 -9.76 5.37
C ASP A 23 36.21 -9.66 6.78
N PRO A 24 35.66 -8.84 7.70
CA PRO A 24 36.20 -8.70 9.03
C PRO A 24 36.06 -9.97 9.89
N GLU A 25 35.04 -10.83 9.66
CA GLU A 25 34.90 -12.06 10.45
C GLU A 25 36.05 -13.03 10.12
N GLU A 26 36.27 -13.29 8.83
CA GLU A 26 37.39 -14.11 8.36
C GLU A 26 38.75 -13.50 8.73
N GLY A 27 38.89 -12.18 8.65
CA GLY A 27 40.08 -11.46 9.08
C GLY A 27 40.41 -11.70 10.56
N VAL A 28 39.42 -11.61 11.45
CA VAL A 28 39.63 -11.90 12.89
C VAL A 28 39.91 -13.38 13.13
N ARG A 29 39.23 -14.31 12.46
CA ARG A 29 39.50 -15.75 12.60
C ARG A 29 40.96 -16.06 12.26
N ARG A 30 41.44 -15.56 11.11
CA ARG A 30 42.85 -15.70 10.71
C ARG A 30 43.81 -15.07 11.70
N LEU A 31 43.48 -13.91 12.27
CA LEU A 31 44.30 -13.27 13.29
C LEU A 31 44.42 -14.10 14.57
N LEU A 32 43.30 -14.65 15.05
CA LEU A 32 43.28 -15.50 16.25
C LEU A 32 43.93 -16.86 16.03
N GLU A 33 43.82 -17.43 14.82
CA GLU A 33 44.47 -18.69 14.44
C GLU A 33 45.98 -18.52 14.27
N ALA A 34 46.42 -17.47 13.59
CA ALA A 34 47.83 -17.18 13.38
C ALA A 34 48.54 -16.77 14.67
N CYS A 35 47.83 -16.11 15.60
CA CYS A 35 48.41 -15.66 16.87
C CYS A 35 47.44 -15.86 18.05
N PRO A 36 47.29 -17.10 18.57
CA PRO A 36 46.43 -17.38 19.72
C PRO A 36 46.85 -16.66 21.01
N SER A 37 48.10 -16.17 21.05
CA SER A 37 48.66 -15.43 22.18
C SER A 37 48.24 -13.96 22.24
N VAL A 38 47.52 -13.42 21.24
CA VAL A 38 47.04 -12.01 21.25
C VAL A 38 46.31 -11.70 22.56
N ALA A 39 45.38 -12.55 22.99
CA ALA A 39 44.64 -12.37 24.24
C ALA A 39 45.50 -12.49 25.52
N ARG A 40 46.70 -13.07 25.43
CA ARG A 40 47.65 -13.20 26.54
C ARG A 40 48.66 -12.06 26.59
N ASP A 41 48.83 -11.33 25.49
CA ASP A 41 49.73 -10.20 25.42
C ASP A 41 49.37 -9.15 26.48
N LYS A 42 50.40 -8.62 27.14
CA LYS A 42 50.23 -7.72 28.27
C LYS A 42 49.64 -6.38 27.83
N THR A 43 50.18 -5.79 26.75
CA THR A 43 49.71 -4.49 26.24
C THR A 43 48.29 -4.59 25.69
N PHE A 44 47.94 -5.71 25.04
CA PHE A 44 46.57 -5.95 24.60
C PHE A 44 45.60 -6.01 25.78
N ARG A 45 45.91 -6.79 26.84
CA ARG A 45 45.07 -6.84 28.05
C ARG A 45 44.97 -5.51 28.78
N GLU A 46 46.07 -4.77 28.88
CA GLU A 46 46.08 -3.43 29.46
C GLU A 46 45.20 -2.45 28.66
N ALA A 47 45.14 -2.58 27.33
CA ALA A 47 44.23 -1.80 26.50
C ALA A 47 42.77 -2.20 26.73
N VAL A 48 42.46 -3.48 26.82
CA VAL A 48 41.11 -3.99 27.13
C VAL A 48 40.63 -3.49 28.50
N GLU A 49 41.46 -3.60 29.53
CA GLU A 49 41.15 -3.10 30.88
C GLU A 49 40.99 -1.58 30.92
N TRP A 50 41.78 -0.85 30.13
CA TRP A 50 41.70 0.60 29.98
C TRP A 50 40.35 1.00 29.35
N ILE A 51 39.93 0.40 28.22
CA ILE A 51 38.61 0.63 27.62
C ILE A 51 37.48 0.33 28.63
N ALA A 52 37.59 -0.78 29.37
CA ALA A 52 36.59 -1.17 30.35
C ALA A 52 36.46 -0.20 31.54
N ARG A 53 37.47 0.63 31.81
CA ARG A 53 37.49 1.58 32.94
C ARG A 53 37.18 3.01 32.54
N ASP A 54 37.94 3.59 31.63
CA ASP A 54 37.91 5.02 31.32
C ASP A 54 38.46 5.38 29.92
N GLY A 55 38.95 4.42 29.15
CA GLY A 55 39.55 4.66 27.85
C GLY A 55 38.56 5.04 26.75
N GLU A 56 38.69 6.25 26.22
CA GLU A 56 37.83 6.78 25.14
C GLU A 56 38.60 7.50 24.02
N ASP A 57 39.93 7.63 24.11
CA ASP A 57 40.77 8.27 23.10
C ASP A 57 41.20 7.28 22.00
N LEU A 58 40.73 7.51 20.77
CA LEU A 58 41.07 6.65 19.63
C LEU A 58 42.57 6.65 19.33
N SER A 59 43.25 7.81 19.42
CA SER A 59 44.68 7.90 19.08
C SER A 59 45.55 7.10 20.06
N GLU A 60 45.16 7.08 21.33
CA GLU A 60 45.83 6.24 22.34
C GLU A 60 45.62 4.75 22.05
N LEU A 61 44.40 4.36 21.66
CA LEU A 61 44.09 2.97 21.30
C LEU A 61 44.85 2.52 20.04
N GLU A 62 44.91 3.38 19.01
CA GLU A 62 45.67 3.14 17.78
C GLU A 62 47.16 2.94 18.05
N LEU A 63 47.75 3.77 18.92
CA LEU A 63 49.15 3.62 19.33
C LEU A 63 49.38 2.26 20.01
N ARG A 64 48.54 1.92 21.00
CA ARG A 64 48.65 0.64 21.74
C ARG A 64 48.48 -0.57 20.83
N MET A 65 47.52 -0.55 19.89
CA MET A 65 47.30 -1.66 18.96
C MET A 65 48.37 -1.74 17.87
N GLY A 66 48.96 -0.60 17.46
CA GLY A 66 50.15 -0.56 16.62
C GLY A 66 51.33 -1.27 17.27
N ASP A 67 51.59 -0.99 18.55
CA ASP A 67 52.65 -1.64 19.33
C ASP A 67 52.42 -3.16 19.51
N VAL A 68 51.17 -3.59 19.68
CA VAL A 68 50.81 -5.02 19.71
C VAL A 68 51.06 -5.65 18.33
N SER A 69 50.61 -5.02 17.26
CA SER A 69 50.78 -5.52 15.89
C SER A 69 52.26 -5.67 15.51
N ALA A 70 53.09 -4.70 15.89
CA ALA A 70 54.52 -4.73 15.61
C ALA A 70 55.26 -5.82 16.41
N ARG A 71 54.95 -5.98 17.70
CA ARG A 71 55.59 -6.99 18.56
C ARG A 71 55.22 -8.43 18.22
N LEU A 72 53.98 -8.64 17.76
CA LEU A 72 53.50 -9.97 17.36
C LEU A 72 53.76 -10.28 15.88
N GLU A 73 54.51 -9.42 15.17
CA GLU A 73 54.90 -9.60 13.77
C GLU A 73 53.70 -9.89 12.83
N LEU A 74 52.56 -9.23 13.07
CA LEU A 74 51.31 -9.46 12.33
C LEU A 74 51.26 -8.76 10.95
N THR A 75 52.41 -8.51 10.32
CA THR A 75 52.51 -7.79 9.05
C THR A 75 51.93 -8.55 7.87
N ASP A 76 51.88 -9.88 7.98
CA ASP A 76 51.35 -10.76 6.92
C ASP A 76 49.82 -10.84 6.92
N ILE A 77 49.16 -10.30 7.95
CA ILE A 77 47.71 -10.26 8.07
C ILE A 77 47.21 -8.87 7.63
N PRO A 78 46.46 -8.77 6.52
CA PRO A 78 45.96 -7.49 6.03
C PRO A 78 45.13 -6.78 7.09
N LYS A 79 45.43 -5.48 7.32
CA LYS A 79 44.70 -4.61 8.26
C LYS A 79 44.69 -5.12 9.71
N SER A 80 45.71 -5.88 10.13
CA SER A 80 45.84 -6.46 11.48
C SER A 80 45.69 -5.44 12.62
N ALA A 81 46.33 -4.28 12.53
CA ALA A 81 46.16 -3.21 13.53
C ALA A 81 44.69 -2.77 13.69
N ASN A 82 43.94 -2.65 12.59
CA ASN A 82 42.53 -2.26 12.62
C ASN A 82 41.63 -3.38 13.17
N LEU A 83 41.95 -4.64 12.88
CA LEU A 83 41.26 -5.79 13.48
C LEU A 83 41.49 -5.83 14.99
N LEU A 84 42.71 -5.52 15.45
CA LEU A 84 43.04 -5.43 16.87
C LEU A 84 42.26 -4.33 17.60
N LEU A 85 41.99 -3.18 16.95
CA LEU A 85 41.13 -2.13 17.52
C LEU A 85 39.72 -2.68 17.84
N ALA A 86 39.08 -3.30 16.84
CA ALA A 86 37.74 -3.86 16.99
C ALA A 86 37.72 -5.03 17.99
N LEU A 87 38.77 -5.86 18.00
CA LEU A 87 38.93 -6.96 18.94
C LEU A 87 39.11 -6.48 20.38
N ALA A 88 39.93 -5.46 20.63
CA ALA A 88 40.09 -4.88 21.96
C ALA A 88 38.76 -4.32 22.49
N CYS A 89 37.97 -3.66 21.63
CA CYS A 89 36.63 -3.19 21.98
C CYS A 89 35.69 -4.37 22.31
N ALA A 90 35.66 -5.42 21.49
CA ALA A 90 34.83 -6.60 21.73
C ALA A 90 35.20 -7.32 23.05
N GLU A 91 36.49 -7.50 23.31
CA GLU A 91 36.97 -8.10 24.56
C GLU A 91 36.65 -7.23 25.78
N ALA A 92 36.73 -5.90 25.67
CA ALA A 92 36.36 -5.00 26.76
C ALA A 92 34.86 -5.09 27.10
N LEU A 93 34.00 -5.15 26.06
CA LEU A 93 32.57 -5.36 26.24
C LEU A 93 32.24 -6.72 26.86
N ALA A 94 33.00 -7.77 26.52
CA ALA A 94 32.82 -9.10 27.11
C ALA A 94 33.28 -9.14 28.58
N ALA A 95 34.40 -8.50 28.90
CA ALA A 95 34.97 -8.48 30.24
C ALA A 95 34.15 -7.62 31.23
N ALA A 96 33.54 -6.54 30.74
CA ALA A 96 32.72 -5.63 31.53
C ALA A 96 31.43 -5.23 30.78
N PRO A 97 30.43 -6.13 30.66
CA PRO A 97 29.21 -5.92 29.87
C PRO A 97 28.27 -4.93 30.57
N SER A 98 28.54 -3.62 30.41
CA SER A 98 27.76 -2.54 31.01
C SER A 98 27.52 -1.40 30.02
N LEU A 99 26.49 -0.59 30.28
CA LEU A 99 26.21 0.60 29.47
C LEU A 99 27.38 1.59 29.49
N ALA A 100 28.07 1.73 30.62
CA ALA A 100 29.24 2.61 30.73
C ALA A 100 30.38 2.15 29.81
N THR A 101 30.64 0.85 29.72
CA THR A 101 31.64 0.30 28.79
C THR A 101 31.19 0.50 27.34
N TRP A 102 29.91 0.28 27.06
CA TRP A 102 29.33 0.52 25.74
C TRP A 102 29.48 1.99 25.30
N GLU A 103 29.20 2.95 26.17
CA GLU A 103 29.33 4.38 25.85
C GLU A 103 30.76 4.77 25.47
N ARG A 104 31.77 4.17 26.11
CA ARG A 104 33.19 4.37 25.76
C ARG A 104 33.52 3.77 24.40
N VAL A 105 33.11 2.53 24.15
CA VAL A 105 33.29 1.88 22.85
C VAL A 105 32.56 2.65 21.75
N ARG A 106 31.38 3.19 22.03
CA ARG A 106 30.61 4.03 21.10
C ARG A 106 31.35 5.33 20.74
N LYS A 107 32.03 5.98 21.69
CA LYS A 107 32.90 7.14 21.40
C LYS A 107 34.04 6.77 20.47
N LEU A 108 34.68 5.62 20.70
CA LEU A 108 35.74 5.10 19.83
C LEU A 108 35.18 4.77 18.43
N GLN A 109 34.00 4.15 18.38
CA GLN A 109 33.27 3.81 17.16
C GLN A 109 33.00 5.03 16.29
N SER A 110 32.48 6.13 16.86
CA SER A 110 32.18 7.34 16.11
C SER A 110 33.39 8.07 15.53
N ASN A 111 34.59 7.74 16.01
CA ASN A 111 35.83 8.29 15.51
C ASN A 111 36.60 7.31 14.60
N SER A 112 36.13 6.06 14.44
CA SER A 112 36.80 5.01 13.67
C SER A 112 35.83 4.24 12.78
N TRP A 113 36.00 4.41 11.46
CA TRP A 113 35.22 3.69 10.46
C TRP A 113 35.34 2.16 10.60
N GLN A 114 36.53 1.67 10.98
CA GLN A 114 36.79 0.25 11.14
C GLN A 114 36.05 -0.31 12.34
N ILE A 115 36.07 0.37 13.49
CA ILE A 115 35.31 -0.07 14.67
C ILE A 115 33.81 -0.05 14.35
N GLU A 116 33.31 1.03 13.74
CA GLU A 116 31.91 1.17 13.34
C GLU A 116 31.41 0.02 12.47
N ASN A 117 32.18 -0.40 11.47
CA ASN A 117 31.74 -1.38 10.51
C ASN A 117 32.11 -2.82 10.88
N TRP A 118 33.17 -3.04 11.68
CA TRP A 118 33.70 -4.39 11.94
C TRP A 118 33.33 -4.94 13.31
N LEU A 119 33.01 -4.10 14.29
CA LEU A 119 32.77 -4.53 15.69
C LEU A 119 31.75 -5.67 15.79
N SER A 120 30.61 -5.58 15.10
CA SER A 120 29.58 -6.64 15.12
C SER A 120 30.10 -8.01 14.66
N GLY A 121 30.89 -8.06 13.59
CA GLY A 121 31.51 -9.28 13.08
C GLY A 121 32.57 -9.82 14.05
N VAL A 122 33.38 -8.94 14.62
CA VAL A 122 34.40 -9.33 15.62
C VAL A 122 33.77 -9.90 16.89
N MET A 123 32.73 -9.26 17.42
CA MET A 123 31.99 -9.76 18.59
C MET A 123 31.37 -11.13 18.32
N LYS A 124 30.84 -11.37 17.10
CA LYS A 124 30.28 -12.66 16.70
C LYS A 124 31.34 -13.76 16.72
N VAL A 125 32.52 -13.52 16.13
CA VAL A 125 33.65 -14.47 16.18
C VAL A 125 34.08 -14.75 17.63
N CYS A 126 34.13 -13.72 18.48
CA CYS A 126 34.46 -13.90 19.90
C CYS A 126 33.41 -14.74 20.64
N ALA A 127 32.12 -14.58 20.31
CA ALA A 127 31.03 -15.34 20.90
C ALA A 127 30.97 -16.80 20.43
N GLU A 128 31.41 -17.09 19.20
CA GLU A 128 31.53 -18.46 18.67
C GLU A 128 32.59 -19.27 19.44
N GLY A 129 33.65 -18.62 19.92
CA GLY A 129 34.75 -19.25 20.65
C GLY A 129 34.55 -19.38 22.17
N ASP A 130 33.60 -18.67 22.77
CA ASP A 130 33.41 -18.61 24.23
C ASP A 130 31.95 -18.34 24.64
N ALA A 131 31.33 -19.31 25.30
CA ALA A 131 29.95 -19.21 25.79
C ALA A 131 29.75 -18.09 26.82
N GLY A 132 30.77 -17.78 27.65
CA GLY A 132 30.70 -16.69 28.61
C GLY A 132 30.66 -15.32 27.93
N LYS A 133 31.44 -15.14 26.84
CA LYS A 133 31.39 -13.92 26.04
C LYS A 133 30.07 -13.77 25.29
N ARG A 134 29.55 -14.89 24.77
CA ARG A 134 28.23 -14.94 24.14
C ARG A 134 27.14 -14.44 25.10
N ASP A 135 27.09 -14.95 26.33
CA ASP A 135 26.11 -14.52 27.33
C ASP A 135 26.31 -13.06 27.75
N ALA A 136 27.56 -12.60 27.87
CA ALA A 136 27.88 -11.21 28.18
C ALA A 136 27.37 -10.24 27.10
N PHE A 137 27.58 -10.56 25.82
CA PHE A 137 27.11 -9.73 24.72
C PHE A 137 25.59 -9.73 24.58
N ILE A 138 24.93 -10.88 24.77
CA ILE A 138 23.47 -10.96 24.79
C ILE A 138 22.94 -10.06 25.91
N GLY A 139 23.44 -10.22 27.14
CA GLY A 139 23.03 -9.41 28.30
C GLY A 139 23.25 -7.91 28.11
N LEU A 140 24.37 -7.52 27.49
CA LEU A 140 24.62 -6.13 27.13
C LEU A 140 23.59 -5.61 26.12
N ALA A 141 23.32 -6.36 25.05
CA ALA A 141 22.34 -5.97 24.03
C ALA A 141 20.93 -5.83 24.61
N GLU A 142 20.52 -6.71 25.52
CA GLU A 142 19.22 -6.56 26.21
C GLU A 142 19.17 -5.28 27.05
N THR A 143 20.25 -5.01 27.79
CA THR A 143 20.33 -3.85 28.69
C THR A 143 20.32 -2.56 27.89
N ALA A 144 21.07 -2.50 26.79
CA ALA A 144 21.08 -1.38 25.87
C ALA A 144 19.70 -1.14 25.24
N PHE A 145 19.03 -2.19 24.76
CA PHE A 145 17.69 -2.06 24.18
C PHE A 145 16.68 -1.51 25.21
N LYS A 146 16.63 -2.07 26.43
CA LYS A 146 15.74 -1.59 27.51
C LYS A 146 16.05 -0.13 27.89
N ALA A 147 17.32 0.25 27.91
CA ALA A 147 17.73 1.62 28.21
C ALA A 147 17.34 2.60 27.10
N LEU A 148 17.41 2.20 25.82
CA LEU A 148 16.91 3.00 24.69
C LEU A 148 15.39 3.16 24.74
N ASP A 149 14.65 2.09 25.03
CA ASP A 149 13.19 2.13 25.12
C ASP A 149 12.70 3.04 26.26
N ALA A 150 13.45 3.09 27.36
CA ALA A 150 13.22 3.99 28.49
C ALA A 150 13.79 5.40 28.31
N PHE A 151 14.39 5.73 27.14
CA PHE A 151 15.12 6.98 26.90
C PHE A 151 16.26 7.28 27.89
N ALA A 152 16.77 6.26 28.57
CA ALA A 152 17.88 6.36 29.52
C ALA A 152 19.25 6.35 28.84
N LEU A 153 19.37 5.65 27.70
CA LEU A 153 20.58 5.67 26.88
C LEU A 153 20.49 6.78 25.83
N VAL A 154 21.25 7.85 26.04
CA VAL A 154 21.29 9.02 25.15
C VAL A 154 22.37 8.86 24.09
N SER A 155 22.11 9.39 22.90
CA SER A 155 23.12 9.56 21.86
C SER A 155 24.11 10.65 22.26
N GLN A 156 25.34 10.56 21.75
CA GLN A 156 26.31 11.66 21.87
C GLN A 156 25.90 12.91 21.06
N PHE A 157 25.02 12.75 20.08
CA PHE A 157 24.53 13.84 19.25
C PHE A 157 23.21 14.39 19.81
N GLU A 158 23.25 15.60 20.39
CA GLU A 158 22.10 16.22 21.04
C GLU A 158 20.87 16.36 20.13
N ARG A 159 21.11 16.60 18.83
CA ARG A 159 20.05 16.62 17.82
C ARG A 159 19.25 15.32 17.78
N ARG A 160 19.93 14.17 17.79
CA ARG A 160 19.27 12.85 17.79
C ARG A 160 18.46 12.62 19.06
N ASN A 161 18.94 13.10 20.21
CA ASN A 161 18.20 13.02 21.48
C ASN A 161 16.91 13.85 21.44
N THR A 162 17.01 15.08 20.97
CA THR A 162 15.86 15.99 20.82
C THR A 162 14.82 15.40 19.89
N GLU A 163 15.26 14.91 18.73
CA GLU A 163 14.40 14.27 17.75
C GLU A 163 13.73 13.02 18.35
N ARG A 164 14.49 12.07 18.93
CA ARG A 164 13.93 10.86 19.58
C ARG A 164 12.85 11.19 20.61
N LYS A 165 13.06 12.22 21.42
CA LYS A 165 12.09 12.67 22.43
C LYS A 165 10.82 13.24 21.78
N GLN A 166 10.97 14.15 20.82
CA GLN A 166 9.83 14.72 20.09
C GLN A 166 9.01 13.64 19.39
N PHE A 167 9.66 12.66 18.76
CA PHE A 167 8.98 11.53 18.15
C PHE A 167 8.25 10.66 19.18
N GLY A 168 8.85 10.39 20.33
CA GLY A 168 8.20 9.68 21.44
C GLY A 168 6.94 10.40 21.94
N GLU A 169 7.03 11.71 22.14
CA GLU A 169 5.91 12.56 22.56
C GLU A 169 4.78 12.55 21.50
N ASN A 170 5.11 12.85 20.24
CA ASN A 170 4.17 12.83 19.12
C ASN A 170 3.50 11.46 18.95
N TRP A 171 4.26 10.36 19.07
CA TRP A 171 3.71 9.01 18.98
C TRP A 171 2.75 8.69 20.11
N ASN A 172 2.99 9.20 21.32
CA ASN A 172 2.12 8.96 22.46
C ASN A 172 0.77 9.65 22.33
N GLU A 173 0.74 10.86 21.75
CA GLU A 173 -0.47 11.68 21.57
C GLU A 173 -1.32 11.29 20.35
N ARG A 174 -0.75 10.58 19.37
CA ARG A 174 -1.46 10.17 18.14
C ARG A 174 -2.61 9.21 18.41
N ALA A 175 -3.73 9.45 17.73
CA ALA A 175 -4.88 8.54 17.70
C ALA A 175 -4.78 7.49 16.59
N ASP A 176 -4.10 7.80 15.49
CA ASP A 176 -4.01 7.04 14.24
C ASP A 176 -2.71 6.20 14.14
N LYS A 177 -2.26 5.65 15.28
CA LYS A 177 -0.96 5.00 15.42
C LYS A 177 -0.69 3.88 14.40
N LEU A 178 -1.70 3.04 14.15
CA LEU A 178 -1.57 1.93 13.21
C LEU A 178 -1.42 2.44 11.76
N GLU A 179 -2.21 3.44 11.38
CA GLU A 179 -2.15 4.05 10.06
C GLU A 179 -0.78 4.70 9.81
N GLU A 180 -0.23 5.38 10.82
CA GLU A 180 1.11 5.96 10.77
C GLU A 180 2.20 4.90 10.51
N ILE A 181 2.06 3.69 11.08
CA ILE A 181 2.97 2.57 10.75
C ILE A 181 2.78 2.17 9.27
N TRP A 182 1.53 2.09 8.78
CA TRP A 182 1.21 1.55 7.45
C TRP A 182 1.79 2.39 6.33
N PHE A 183 1.80 3.70 6.49
CA PHE A 183 2.40 4.61 5.51
C PHE A 183 3.91 4.48 5.37
N GLY A 184 4.53 3.54 6.07
CA GLY A 184 5.97 3.29 5.98
C GLY A 184 6.81 4.38 6.63
N ARG A 185 6.15 5.37 7.26
CA ARG A 185 6.70 6.55 7.92
C ARG A 185 7.67 7.31 7.00
N CYS A 186 7.27 8.50 6.57
CA CYS A 186 8.08 9.33 5.67
C CYS A 186 9.43 9.81 6.26
N ASP A 187 9.68 9.59 7.56
CA ASP A 187 10.83 10.13 8.30
C ASP A 187 11.84 9.07 8.81
N VAL A 188 11.73 7.81 8.40
CA VAL A 188 12.53 6.70 8.99
C VAL A 188 14.01 6.76 8.58
N ASP A 189 14.33 7.38 7.46
CA ASP A 189 15.71 7.53 6.96
C ASP A 189 16.61 8.37 7.90
N PHE A 190 16.08 8.96 8.99
CA PHE A 190 16.84 9.86 9.87
C PHE A 190 17.34 9.23 11.19
N PHE A 191 16.84 8.07 11.63
CA PHE A 191 17.18 7.52 12.96
C PHE A 191 18.12 6.32 12.93
N GLU A 192 19.40 6.58 12.70
CA GLU A 192 20.43 5.60 13.03
C GLU A 192 20.61 5.52 14.56
N TYR A 193 20.37 4.34 15.11
CA TYR A 193 20.77 4.00 16.47
C TYR A 193 22.22 3.54 16.45
N GLU A 194 23.04 4.14 17.32
CA GLU A 194 24.47 3.82 17.45
C GLU A 194 24.65 2.37 17.96
N GLU A 195 23.61 1.83 18.59
CA GLU A 195 23.48 0.46 19.10
C GLU A 195 23.20 -0.59 18.02
N SER A 196 23.19 -0.21 16.73
CA SER A 196 23.01 -1.14 15.62
C SER A 196 23.92 -2.37 15.63
N PRO A 197 25.22 -2.31 16.05
CA PRO A 197 26.05 -3.51 16.14
C PRO A 197 25.52 -4.53 17.15
N LEU A 198 24.92 -4.06 18.26
CA LEU A 198 24.34 -4.91 19.29
C LEU A 198 23.04 -5.57 18.80
N PHE A 199 22.22 -4.86 18.03
CA PHE A 199 21.00 -5.43 17.43
C PHE A 199 21.32 -6.54 16.43
N ARG A 200 22.28 -6.30 15.53
CA ARG A 200 22.76 -7.31 14.57
C ARG A 200 23.29 -8.54 15.28
N LEU A 201 24.11 -8.33 16.31
CA LEU A 201 24.70 -9.42 17.09
C LEU A 201 23.64 -10.23 17.83
N LEU A 202 22.69 -9.57 18.49
CA LEU A 202 21.61 -10.25 19.22
C LEU A 202 20.72 -11.08 18.29
N ALA A 203 20.37 -10.54 17.11
CA ALA A 203 19.62 -11.27 16.10
C ALA A 203 20.38 -12.50 15.59
N ALA A 204 21.70 -12.39 15.38
CA ALA A 204 22.54 -13.48 14.90
C ALA A 204 22.79 -14.57 15.95
N LEU A 205 23.03 -14.18 17.22
CA LEU A 205 23.37 -15.12 18.29
C LEU A 205 22.12 -15.75 18.91
N ALA A 206 21.08 -14.97 19.18
CA ALA A 206 19.90 -15.41 19.92
C ALA A 206 18.60 -14.84 19.31
N PRO A 207 18.17 -15.30 18.11
CA PRO A 207 17.03 -14.73 17.39
C PRO A 207 15.72 -14.80 18.18
N ALA A 208 15.48 -15.88 18.94
CA ALA A 208 14.29 -15.98 19.80
C ALA A 208 14.27 -14.89 20.89
N GLU A 209 15.44 -14.58 21.47
CA GLU A 209 15.60 -13.58 22.52
C GLU A 209 15.48 -12.17 21.94
N PHE A 210 16.08 -11.94 20.76
CA PHE A 210 15.90 -10.72 19.98
C PHE A 210 14.41 -10.42 19.75
N ILE A 211 13.65 -11.38 19.24
CA ILE A 211 12.20 -11.24 19.00
C ILE A 211 11.46 -10.93 20.30
N ARG A 212 11.78 -11.65 21.39
CA ARG A 212 11.15 -11.46 22.71
C ARG A 212 11.36 -10.05 23.25
N ILE A 213 12.57 -9.50 23.14
CA ILE A 213 12.92 -8.17 23.64
C ILE A 213 12.31 -7.08 22.76
N VAL A 214 12.50 -7.18 21.45
CA VAL A 214 12.03 -6.18 20.49
C VAL A 214 10.50 -6.05 20.53
N SER A 215 9.79 -7.18 20.64
CA SER A 215 8.32 -7.20 20.68
C SER A 215 7.70 -6.60 21.94
N GLN A 216 8.47 -6.36 23.00
CA GLN A 216 7.98 -5.71 24.23
C GLN A 216 7.92 -4.18 24.08
N SER A 217 8.69 -3.61 23.15
CA SER A 217 8.69 -2.17 22.93
C SER A 217 7.45 -1.72 22.17
N ARG A 218 6.86 -0.61 22.64
CA ARG A 218 5.79 0.12 21.94
C ARG A 218 6.34 1.26 21.09
N ASN A 219 7.66 1.41 21.00
CA ASN A 219 8.34 2.44 20.22
C ASN A 219 8.62 1.92 18.79
N PRO A 220 7.78 2.25 17.79
CA PRO A 220 7.98 1.85 16.41
C PRO A 220 9.31 2.25 15.79
N HIS A 221 9.95 3.33 16.21
CA HIS A 221 11.26 3.72 15.66
C HIS A 221 12.36 2.78 16.14
N LEU A 222 12.36 2.48 17.44
CA LEU A 222 13.33 1.54 18.02
C LEU A 222 13.11 0.12 17.48
N VAL A 223 11.85 -0.34 17.43
CA VAL A 223 11.49 -1.64 16.85
C VAL A 223 11.91 -1.72 15.38
N ASN A 224 11.61 -0.69 14.58
CA ASN A 224 12.00 -0.67 13.17
C ASN A 224 13.53 -0.70 13.01
N SER A 225 14.26 0.14 13.74
CA SER A 225 15.73 0.16 13.70
C SER A 225 16.32 -1.20 14.09
N ALA A 226 15.80 -1.81 15.16
CA ALA A 226 16.21 -3.15 15.56
C ALA A 226 15.94 -4.17 14.46
N LEU A 227 14.75 -4.20 13.85
CA LEU A 227 14.43 -5.11 12.74
C LEU A 227 15.32 -4.88 11.52
N VAL A 228 15.60 -3.61 11.17
CA VAL A 228 16.48 -3.25 10.05
C VAL A 228 17.91 -3.75 10.28
N HIS A 229 18.48 -3.48 11.46
CA HIS A 229 19.85 -3.89 11.79
C HIS A 229 19.97 -5.37 12.16
N GLY A 230 18.89 -5.98 12.63
CA GLY A 230 18.72 -7.42 12.82
C GLY A 230 18.43 -8.18 11.51
N GLU A 231 18.60 -7.53 10.35
CA GLU A 231 18.59 -8.16 9.03
C GLU A 231 17.24 -8.78 8.63
N ALA A 232 16.15 -8.34 9.26
CA ALA A 232 14.79 -8.78 8.94
C ALA A 232 14.42 -8.53 7.47
N TRP A 233 14.96 -7.47 6.88
CA TRP A 233 14.65 -7.02 5.52
C TRP A 233 15.63 -7.57 4.48
N SER A 234 16.82 -8.01 4.88
CA SER A 234 17.87 -8.44 3.94
C SER A 234 17.70 -9.90 3.48
N THR A 235 17.11 -10.76 4.30
CA THR A 235 16.88 -12.18 3.95
C THR A 235 15.45 -12.63 4.22
N PHE A 236 14.90 -13.43 3.30
CA PHE A 236 13.51 -13.92 3.43
C PHE A 236 13.35 -14.89 4.60
N SER A 237 14.39 -15.66 4.88
CA SER A 237 14.42 -16.63 5.98
C SER A 237 14.29 -15.96 7.35
N LEU A 238 15.04 -14.88 7.61
CA LEU A 238 14.97 -14.13 8.87
C LEU A 238 13.62 -13.41 9.00
N TRP A 239 13.15 -12.75 7.94
CA TRP A 239 11.81 -12.15 7.94
C TRP A 239 10.74 -13.17 8.33
N LYS A 240 10.79 -14.35 7.72
CA LYS A 240 9.86 -15.45 7.97
C LYS A 240 9.93 -15.96 9.41
N GLU A 241 11.12 -16.06 9.99
CA GLU A 241 11.31 -16.47 11.38
C GLU A 241 10.69 -15.43 12.34
N PHE A 242 10.94 -14.15 12.08
CA PHE A 242 10.39 -13.05 12.86
C PHE A 242 8.87 -12.97 12.72
N ALA A 243 8.33 -13.05 11.51
CA ALA A 243 6.89 -13.03 11.26
C ALA A 243 6.16 -14.20 11.91
N ARG A 244 6.80 -15.37 12.07
CA ARG A 244 6.21 -16.52 12.75
C ARG A 244 6.22 -16.40 14.28
N SER A 245 7.31 -15.88 14.82
CA SER A 245 7.56 -15.92 16.26
C SER A 245 7.12 -14.64 16.97
N ALA A 246 6.90 -13.54 16.25
CA ALA A 246 6.38 -12.31 16.81
C ALA A 246 4.99 -12.53 17.44
N PRO A 247 4.68 -11.83 18.55
CA PRO A 247 3.39 -11.96 19.22
C PRO A 247 2.24 -11.53 18.31
N THR A 248 1.02 -11.88 18.70
CA THR A 248 -0.18 -11.42 18.01
C THR A 248 -0.29 -9.90 18.09
N ALA A 249 -0.69 -9.26 17.00
CA ALA A 249 -0.91 -7.82 16.93
C ALA A 249 -2.39 -7.45 16.92
N PHE A 250 -3.26 -8.41 16.57
CA PHE A 250 -4.70 -8.18 16.47
C PHE A 250 -5.48 -9.18 17.31
N ASP A 251 -6.51 -8.67 17.97
CA ASP A 251 -7.51 -9.46 18.66
C ASP A 251 -8.49 -10.07 17.65
N ALA A 252 -9.34 -11.01 18.10
CA ALA A 252 -10.20 -11.79 17.21
C ALA A 252 -11.20 -10.94 16.40
N ASP A 253 -11.57 -9.76 16.91
CA ASP A 253 -12.47 -8.80 16.26
C ASP A 253 -11.74 -7.87 15.27
N GLY A 254 -10.41 -7.93 15.17
CA GLY A 254 -9.60 -7.04 14.35
C GLY A 254 -9.01 -5.86 15.09
N THR A 255 -9.33 -5.66 16.38
CA THR A 255 -8.79 -4.56 17.18
C THR A 255 -7.28 -4.71 17.33
N TRP A 256 -6.53 -3.62 17.11
CA TRP A 256 -5.09 -3.62 17.28
C TRP A 256 -4.71 -3.51 18.77
N ASN A 257 -3.89 -4.45 19.25
CA ASN A 257 -3.52 -4.52 20.67
C ASN A 257 -2.30 -3.65 21.04
N GLY A 258 -1.79 -2.85 20.10
CA GLY A 258 -0.63 -1.99 20.28
C GLY A 258 0.72 -2.64 19.98
N SER A 259 0.77 -3.93 19.63
CA SER A 259 2.01 -4.60 19.20
C SER A 259 2.48 -4.04 17.86
N VAL A 260 3.75 -3.65 17.78
CA VAL A 260 4.29 -2.88 16.65
C VAL A 260 5.10 -3.74 15.67
N MET A 261 5.59 -4.89 16.11
CA MET A 261 6.56 -5.68 15.33
C MET A 261 5.95 -6.26 14.04
N ILE A 262 4.80 -6.94 14.14
CA ILE A 262 4.10 -7.49 12.97
C ILE A 262 3.67 -6.40 11.99
N PRO A 263 3.01 -5.31 12.46
CA PRO A 263 2.79 -4.12 11.67
C PRO A 263 3.97 -3.70 10.79
N LEU A 264 5.16 -3.52 11.38
CA LEU A 264 6.37 -3.12 10.64
C LEU A 264 6.86 -4.21 9.68
N LEU A 265 6.79 -5.49 10.07
CA LEU A 265 7.19 -6.60 9.19
C LEU A 265 6.32 -6.70 7.92
N LEU A 266 5.04 -6.33 7.99
CA LEU A 266 4.15 -6.28 6.82
C LEU A 266 4.54 -5.13 5.87
N VAL A 267 4.88 -3.97 6.43
CA VAL A 267 5.40 -2.82 5.66
C VAL A 267 6.72 -3.20 4.98
N MET A 268 7.64 -3.85 5.69
CA MET A 268 8.90 -4.34 5.12
C MET A 268 8.65 -5.34 3.98
N ALA A 269 7.76 -6.31 4.18
CA ALA A 269 7.44 -7.31 3.15
C ALA A 269 6.88 -6.66 1.87
N ARG A 270 5.96 -5.69 2.01
CA ARG A 270 5.48 -4.90 0.87
C ARG A 270 6.60 -4.08 0.24
N GLY A 271 7.45 -3.46 1.05
CA GLY A 271 8.61 -2.69 0.58
C GLY A 271 9.55 -3.52 -0.29
N GLU A 272 9.86 -4.76 0.13
CA GLU A 272 10.70 -5.68 -0.64
C GLU A 272 10.03 -6.15 -1.93
N LEU A 273 8.71 -6.44 -1.91
CA LEU A 273 7.96 -6.73 -3.14
C LEU A 273 7.99 -5.54 -4.12
N MET A 274 7.92 -4.31 -3.60
CA MET A 274 8.05 -3.09 -4.39
C MET A 274 9.46 -2.85 -4.93
N GLN A 275 10.51 -3.40 -4.29
CA GLN A 275 11.86 -3.31 -4.86
C GLN A 275 11.97 -4.15 -6.14
N ALA A 276 11.30 -5.30 -6.21
CA ALA A 276 11.28 -6.13 -7.43
C ALA A 276 10.77 -5.36 -8.66
N THR A 277 9.84 -4.41 -8.49
CA THR A 277 9.35 -3.56 -9.58
C THR A 277 10.26 -2.36 -9.88
N ARG A 278 11.10 -1.94 -8.93
CA ARG A 278 12.00 -0.78 -9.03
C ARG A 278 13.36 -1.09 -9.65
N ILE A 279 13.84 -2.32 -9.53
CA ILE A 279 15.21 -2.68 -9.94
C ILE A 279 15.34 -2.79 -11.48
N SER A 280 14.26 -3.04 -12.20
CA SER A 280 14.27 -2.94 -13.67
C SER A 280 14.39 -1.48 -14.14
N PRO A 281 15.33 -1.15 -15.07
CA PRO A 281 15.54 0.21 -15.56
C PRO A 281 14.24 0.89 -16.02
N ARG A 282 13.99 2.13 -15.58
CA ARG A 282 12.76 2.90 -15.89
C ARG A 282 12.53 3.13 -17.38
N PHE A 283 13.59 3.09 -18.21
CA PHE A 283 13.52 3.46 -19.62
C PHE A 283 14.04 2.41 -20.62
N ASP A 284 14.55 1.25 -20.18
CA ASP A 284 15.21 0.27 -21.07
C ASP A 284 15.08 -1.21 -20.62
N ALA A 285 14.12 -1.51 -19.74
CA ALA A 285 14.00 -2.87 -19.23
C ALA A 285 13.43 -3.83 -20.28
N SER A 286 14.06 -5.00 -20.41
CA SER A 286 13.68 -6.00 -21.40
C SER A 286 12.28 -6.59 -21.14
N GLU A 287 11.62 -7.12 -22.19
CA GLU A 287 10.37 -7.89 -22.03
C GLU A 287 10.56 -9.08 -21.07
N ILE A 288 11.76 -9.69 -21.09
CA ILE A 288 12.13 -10.81 -20.22
C ILE A 288 12.15 -10.39 -18.74
N GLU A 289 12.73 -9.23 -18.42
CA GLU A 289 12.74 -8.70 -17.04
C GLU A 289 11.32 -8.41 -16.52
N THR A 290 10.48 -7.86 -17.38
CA THR A 290 9.09 -7.53 -17.01
C THR A 290 8.27 -8.79 -16.79
N GLU A 291 8.43 -9.81 -17.63
CA GLU A 291 7.77 -11.10 -17.48
C GLU A 291 8.28 -11.86 -16.23
N ASN A 292 9.57 -11.79 -15.93
CA ASN A 292 10.12 -12.36 -14.70
C ASN A 292 9.51 -11.70 -13.45
N ALA A 293 9.44 -10.37 -13.40
CA ALA A 293 8.80 -9.65 -12.29
C ALA A 293 7.32 -10.04 -12.14
N ARG A 294 6.59 -10.17 -13.26
CA ARG A 294 5.18 -10.57 -13.29
C ARG A 294 4.95 -11.96 -12.72
N GLN A 295 5.90 -12.88 -12.89
CA GLN A 295 5.81 -14.24 -12.33
C GLN A 295 6.30 -14.32 -10.89
N GLU A 296 7.22 -13.46 -10.48
CA GLU A 296 7.83 -13.49 -9.15
C GLU A 296 6.96 -12.86 -8.06
N ILE A 297 6.34 -11.70 -8.35
CA ILE A 297 5.51 -10.97 -7.37
C ILE A 297 4.39 -11.86 -6.81
N PRO A 298 3.59 -12.59 -7.63
CA PRO A 298 2.54 -13.47 -7.10
C PRO A 298 3.09 -14.64 -6.29
N LYS A 299 4.23 -15.23 -6.70
CA LYS A 299 4.87 -16.35 -5.98
C LYS A 299 5.33 -15.92 -4.59
N LEU A 300 6.01 -14.77 -4.51
CA LEU A 300 6.53 -14.25 -3.25
C LEU A 300 5.39 -13.74 -2.34
N SER A 301 4.37 -13.09 -2.92
CA SER A 301 3.14 -12.70 -2.21
C SER A 301 2.44 -13.92 -1.60
N SER A 302 2.31 -15.01 -2.37
CA SER A 302 1.76 -16.27 -1.87
C SER A 302 2.58 -16.84 -0.71
N ALA A 303 3.91 -16.85 -0.82
CA ALA A 303 4.79 -17.34 0.25
C ALA A 303 4.66 -16.51 1.54
N ILE A 304 4.60 -15.18 1.44
CA ILE A 304 4.36 -14.26 2.57
C ILE A 304 3.04 -14.60 3.24
N VAL A 305 1.96 -14.67 2.47
CA VAL A 305 0.62 -14.95 3.00
C VAL A 305 0.53 -16.34 3.61
N GLU A 306 1.13 -17.37 3.01
CA GLU A 306 1.18 -18.72 3.59
C GLU A 306 1.89 -18.79 4.94
N ILE A 307 2.90 -17.94 5.15
CA ILE A 307 3.59 -17.82 6.44
C ILE A 307 2.67 -17.14 7.46
N LEU A 308 2.06 -16.02 7.08
CA LEU A 308 1.16 -15.25 7.95
C LEU A 308 -0.12 -16.03 8.29
N ALA A 309 -0.62 -16.85 7.37
CA ALA A 309 -1.84 -17.64 7.53
C ALA A 309 -1.74 -18.71 8.63
N LYS A 310 -0.52 -19.01 9.11
CA LYS A 310 -0.25 -19.97 10.20
C LYS A 310 -0.27 -19.31 11.58
N ARG A 311 -0.37 -17.98 11.65
CA ARG A 311 -0.43 -17.24 12.90
C ARG A 311 -1.80 -17.35 13.57
N LEU A 312 -1.84 -17.16 14.89
CA LEU A 312 -3.08 -17.18 15.66
C LEU A 312 -4.02 -16.02 15.32
N ASP A 313 -3.45 -14.86 14.96
CA ASP A 313 -4.17 -13.65 14.56
C ASP A 313 -4.30 -13.49 13.04
N ALA A 314 -4.13 -14.56 12.26
CA ALA A 314 -4.09 -14.48 10.79
C ALA A 314 -5.35 -13.82 10.17
N LEU A 315 -6.54 -14.19 10.64
CA LEU A 315 -7.81 -13.65 10.13
C LEU A 315 -7.93 -12.13 10.37
N PRO A 316 -7.83 -11.63 11.62
CA PRO A 316 -7.89 -10.20 11.87
C PRO A 316 -6.72 -9.42 11.24
N LEU A 317 -5.51 -10.00 11.22
CA LEU A 317 -4.36 -9.41 10.52
C LEU A 317 -4.67 -9.21 9.03
N PHE A 318 -5.19 -10.24 8.36
CA PHE A 318 -5.55 -10.14 6.96
C PHE A 318 -6.67 -9.13 6.72
N ALA A 319 -7.67 -9.05 7.60
CA ALA A 319 -8.73 -8.05 7.48
C ALA A 319 -8.16 -6.61 7.51
N ARG A 320 -7.30 -6.29 8.48
CA ARG A 320 -6.70 -4.94 8.60
C ARG A 320 -5.71 -4.65 7.47
N TRP A 321 -4.83 -5.59 7.16
CA TRP A 321 -3.78 -5.36 6.16
C TRP A 321 -4.33 -5.26 4.75
N SER A 322 -5.23 -6.17 4.34
CA SER A 322 -5.86 -6.11 3.01
C SER A 322 -6.70 -4.85 2.82
N THR A 323 -7.34 -4.34 3.89
CA THR A 323 -8.08 -3.06 3.85
C THR A 323 -7.15 -1.89 3.53
N TRP A 324 -5.97 -1.86 4.13
CA TRP A 324 -4.98 -0.84 3.81
C TRP A 324 -4.39 -1.01 2.39
N LEU A 325 -4.11 -2.24 1.95
CA LEU A 325 -3.67 -2.51 0.57
C LEU A 325 -4.73 -2.05 -0.45
N MET A 326 -6.00 -2.32 -0.19
CA MET A 326 -7.11 -1.87 -1.04
C MET A 326 -7.21 -0.35 -1.08
N ARG A 327 -6.95 0.35 0.05
CA ARG A 327 -6.82 1.80 0.03
C ARG A 327 -5.70 2.25 -0.90
N GLN A 328 -4.50 1.66 -0.82
CA GLN A 328 -3.39 2.01 -1.72
C GLN A 328 -3.75 1.78 -3.19
N ARG A 329 -4.44 0.67 -3.49
CA ARG A 329 -4.97 0.36 -4.84
C ARG A 329 -5.93 1.44 -5.33
N LEU A 330 -6.94 1.79 -4.52
CA LEU A 330 -7.95 2.79 -4.87
C LEU A 330 -7.37 4.20 -5.03
N LEU A 331 -6.30 4.53 -4.30
CA LEU A 331 -5.58 5.80 -4.43
C LEU A 331 -4.83 5.95 -5.77
N GLN A 332 -4.55 4.85 -6.47
CA GLN A 332 -3.78 4.83 -7.71
C GLN A 332 -4.66 4.83 -8.98
N CYS A 333 -5.99 4.71 -8.84
CA CYS A 333 -6.92 4.81 -9.96
C CYS A 333 -6.83 6.21 -10.61
N GLY A 334 -6.48 6.27 -11.90
CA GLY A 334 -6.38 7.50 -12.69
C GLY A 334 -4.98 7.86 -13.19
N THR A 335 -3.91 7.20 -12.72
CA THR A 335 -2.61 7.25 -13.43
C THR A 335 -2.66 6.23 -14.56
N ALA A 336 -2.66 6.72 -15.81
CA ALA A 336 -2.76 5.92 -17.02
C ALA A 336 -1.96 4.61 -16.95
N ALA A 337 -2.57 3.54 -17.46
CA ALA A 337 -2.06 2.17 -17.62
C ALA A 337 -0.79 2.05 -18.49
N ASN A 338 0.24 2.85 -18.21
CA ASN A 338 1.53 2.79 -18.84
C ASN A 338 2.53 2.15 -17.88
N GLY A 339 2.51 0.81 -17.84
CA GLY A 339 3.59 -0.04 -17.34
C GLY A 339 3.20 -0.92 -16.15
N MET A 340 3.50 -2.22 -16.27
CA MET A 340 3.42 -3.27 -15.23
C MET A 340 4.42 -3.04 -14.06
N ARG A 341 4.45 -1.81 -13.52
CA ARG A 341 5.40 -1.36 -12.47
C ARG A 341 4.76 -0.40 -11.48
N THR A 342 3.44 -0.35 -11.41
CA THR A 342 2.71 0.43 -10.43
C THR A 342 2.66 -0.35 -9.11
N SER A 343 2.61 0.36 -7.99
CA SER A 343 2.40 -0.28 -6.68
C SER A 343 1.12 -1.12 -6.62
N SER A 344 0.16 -0.86 -7.52
CA SER A 344 -1.07 -1.62 -7.67
C SER A 344 -0.83 -3.10 -7.96
N ASP A 345 0.17 -3.48 -8.76
CA ASP A 345 0.39 -4.89 -9.12
C ASP A 345 0.82 -5.72 -7.89
N VAL A 346 1.63 -5.12 -7.01
CA VAL A 346 2.03 -5.72 -5.74
C VAL A 346 0.85 -5.79 -4.77
N ASP A 347 0.08 -4.69 -4.68
CA ASP A 347 -1.09 -4.62 -3.81
C ASP A 347 -2.16 -5.64 -4.24
N ASP A 348 -2.42 -5.78 -5.54
CA ASP A 348 -3.36 -6.74 -6.13
C ASP A 348 -2.90 -8.19 -5.88
N ALA A 349 -1.63 -8.51 -6.11
CA ALA A 349 -1.08 -9.85 -5.86
C ALA A 349 -1.17 -10.26 -4.38
N LEU A 350 -0.94 -9.31 -3.46
CA LEU A 350 -1.11 -9.54 -2.03
C LEU A 350 -2.59 -9.71 -1.65
N ILE A 351 -3.48 -8.87 -2.17
CA ILE A 351 -4.94 -8.97 -1.93
C ILE A 351 -5.45 -10.33 -2.44
N GLU A 352 -5.02 -10.78 -3.62
CA GLU A 352 -5.39 -12.07 -4.20
C GLU A 352 -4.88 -13.23 -3.34
N ALA A 353 -3.60 -13.23 -2.97
CA ALA A 353 -3.00 -14.26 -2.11
C ALA A 353 -3.71 -14.34 -0.75
N ILE A 354 -4.06 -13.20 -0.14
CA ILE A 354 -4.86 -13.14 1.09
C ILE A 354 -6.23 -13.78 0.86
N GLY A 355 -6.92 -13.42 -0.23
CA GLY A 355 -8.23 -14.00 -0.56
C GLY A 355 -8.19 -15.52 -0.66
N LEU A 356 -7.19 -16.07 -1.36
CA LEU A 356 -6.96 -17.51 -1.44
C LEU A 356 -6.76 -18.15 -0.06
N ALA A 357 -6.00 -17.51 0.82
CA ALA A 357 -5.75 -18.00 2.18
C ALA A 357 -6.98 -17.90 3.10
N LEU A 358 -7.97 -17.06 2.76
CA LEU A 358 -9.23 -16.91 3.47
C LEU A 358 -10.32 -17.89 3.02
N LYS A 359 -10.10 -18.62 1.91
CA LYS A 359 -11.09 -19.53 1.34
C LYS A 359 -11.61 -20.55 2.36
N GLY A 360 -12.93 -20.57 2.55
CA GLY A 360 -13.61 -21.47 3.48
C GLY A 360 -13.48 -21.13 4.96
N LYS A 361 -12.93 -19.96 5.31
CA LYS A 361 -12.79 -19.50 6.70
C LYS A 361 -13.91 -18.52 7.08
N ALA A 362 -14.23 -18.47 8.37
CA ALA A 362 -15.09 -17.43 8.92
C ALA A 362 -14.34 -16.09 8.93
N LEU A 363 -14.92 -15.07 8.31
CA LEU A 363 -14.29 -13.76 8.16
C LEU A 363 -14.67 -12.83 9.30
N VAL A 364 -13.85 -11.79 9.51
CA VAL A 364 -14.22 -10.66 10.37
C VAL A 364 -15.39 -9.93 9.68
N PRO A 365 -16.55 -9.76 10.33
CA PRO A 365 -17.75 -9.28 9.64
C PRO A 365 -17.72 -7.77 9.37
N GLU A 366 -17.10 -6.99 10.25
CA GLU A 366 -17.09 -5.53 10.21
C GLU A 366 -15.73 -4.97 10.64
N SER A 367 -15.44 -3.73 10.26
CA SER A 367 -14.25 -3.03 10.75
C SER A 367 -14.35 -2.83 12.27
N PRO A 368 -13.25 -3.06 13.02
CA PRO A 368 -13.23 -2.95 14.48
C PRO A 368 -13.40 -1.49 14.95
N ALA A 369 -13.63 -1.32 16.26
CA ALA A 369 -13.93 -0.02 16.85
C ALA A 369 -12.75 0.97 16.82
N ASP A 370 -11.51 0.46 16.82
CA ASP A 370 -10.28 1.26 16.72
C ASP A 370 -9.91 1.61 15.26
N ALA A 371 -10.65 1.10 14.28
CA ALA A 371 -10.37 1.39 12.87
C ALA A 371 -10.77 2.84 12.51
N PRO A 372 -9.93 3.56 11.75
CA PRO A 372 -10.29 4.86 11.20
C PRO A 372 -11.49 4.72 10.24
N THR A 373 -12.26 5.79 10.10
CA THR A 373 -13.55 5.75 9.38
C THR A 373 -13.44 5.30 7.92
N TRP A 374 -12.31 5.60 7.27
CA TRP A 374 -12.07 5.21 5.88
C TRP A 374 -11.96 3.68 5.69
N GLU A 375 -11.57 2.92 6.72
CA GLU A 375 -11.40 1.46 6.62
C GLU A 375 -12.73 0.75 6.31
N ALA A 376 -13.87 1.30 6.73
CA ALA A 376 -15.17 0.63 6.60
C ALA A 376 -15.52 0.29 5.14
N TRP A 377 -15.38 1.26 4.24
CA TRP A 377 -15.73 1.06 2.82
C TRP A 377 -14.60 0.41 2.03
N CYS A 378 -13.33 0.65 2.40
CA CYS A 378 -12.21 -0.10 1.85
C CYS A 378 -12.29 -1.59 2.19
N TYR A 379 -12.71 -1.95 3.41
CA TYR A 379 -12.85 -3.35 3.81
C TYR A 379 -13.98 -4.02 3.03
N ARG A 380 -15.10 -3.32 2.81
CA ARG A 380 -16.16 -3.81 1.90
C ARG A 380 -15.62 -4.03 0.49
N ALA A 381 -14.78 -3.14 -0.02
CA ALA A 381 -14.16 -3.30 -1.34
C ALA A 381 -13.23 -4.53 -1.39
N VAL A 382 -12.48 -4.83 -0.32
CA VAL A 382 -11.71 -6.08 -0.20
C VAL A 382 -12.63 -7.30 -0.29
N LEU A 383 -13.69 -7.34 0.53
CA LEU A 383 -14.61 -8.48 0.56
C LEU A 383 -15.29 -8.67 -0.81
N ALA A 384 -15.65 -7.58 -1.47
CA ALA A 384 -16.18 -7.61 -2.83
C ALA A 384 -15.16 -8.16 -3.83
N SER A 385 -13.90 -7.73 -3.75
CA SER A 385 -12.81 -8.25 -4.61
C SER A 385 -12.59 -9.76 -4.40
N HIS A 386 -12.53 -10.22 -3.14
CA HIS A 386 -12.38 -11.65 -2.84
C HIS A 386 -13.58 -12.48 -3.28
N ALA A 387 -14.80 -11.94 -3.15
CA ALA A 387 -16.02 -12.60 -3.61
C ALA A 387 -16.07 -12.65 -5.15
N HIS A 388 -15.66 -11.57 -5.83
CA HIS A 388 -15.55 -11.51 -7.29
C HIS A 388 -14.61 -12.59 -7.83
N SER A 389 -13.48 -12.81 -7.17
CA SER A 389 -12.53 -13.87 -7.53
C SER A 389 -12.97 -15.28 -7.08
N GLY A 390 -14.14 -15.42 -6.44
CA GLY A 390 -14.68 -16.71 -5.99
C GLY A 390 -13.95 -17.33 -4.80
N PHE A 391 -13.19 -16.53 -4.04
CA PHE A 391 -12.47 -17.00 -2.86
C PHE A 391 -13.37 -17.11 -1.63
N ILE A 392 -14.34 -16.19 -1.52
CA ILE A 392 -15.32 -16.15 -0.42
C ILE A 392 -16.74 -16.05 -0.96
N ALA A 393 -17.73 -16.27 -0.10
CA ALA A 393 -19.12 -15.99 -0.46
C ALA A 393 -19.37 -14.48 -0.56
N VAL A 394 -20.34 -14.10 -1.39
CA VAL A 394 -20.75 -12.69 -1.53
C VAL A 394 -21.23 -12.16 -0.18
N PRO A 395 -20.66 -11.05 0.33
CA PRO A 395 -21.07 -10.49 1.62
C PRO A 395 -22.47 -9.86 1.54
N GLY A 396 -23.16 -9.76 2.68
CA GLY A 396 -24.45 -9.07 2.76
C GLY A 396 -24.32 -7.57 2.53
N CYS A 397 -25.30 -6.96 1.85
CA CYS A 397 -25.31 -5.51 1.57
C CYS A 397 -26.27 -4.68 2.44
N GLU A 398 -27.16 -5.29 3.23
CA GLU A 398 -28.20 -4.55 3.98
C GLU A 398 -27.61 -3.53 4.96
N GLY A 399 -26.58 -3.92 5.70
CA GLY A 399 -25.90 -3.00 6.63
C GLY A 399 -25.30 -1.78 5.93
N PHE A 400 -24.81 -1.95 4.69
CA PHE A 400 -24.31 -0.83 3.88
C PHE A 400 -25.44 0.06 3.39
N LEU A 401 -26.52 -0.53 2.86
CA LEU A 401 -27.68 0.21 2.37
C LEU A 401 -28.33 1.04 3.49
N GLY A 402 -28.38 0.52 4.72
CA GLY A 402 -28.88 1.23 5.89
C GLY A 402 -28.06 2.46 6.30
N GLU A 403 -26.80 2.58 5.88
CA GLU A 403 -25.96 3.77 6.13
C GLU A 403 -26.52 5.01 5.41
N TRP A 404 -27.25 4.82 4.31
CA TRP A 404 -27.76 5.88 3.43
C TRP A 404 -29.13 6.42 3.82
N ALA A 405 -29.86 5.71 4.69
CA ALA A 405 -31.21 6.07 5.11
C ALA A 405 -31.20 7.21 6.15
N ILE A 406 -30.74 8.39 5.76
CA ILE A 406 -30.52 9.57 6.62
C ILE A 406 -31.75 10.49 6.57
N GLY A 407 -32.30 10.84 7.72
CA GLY A 407 -33.34 11.88 7.83
C GLY A 407 -32.76 13.30 7.77
N PHE A 408 -33.62 14.32 7.65
CA PHE A 408 -33.17 15.73 7.59
C PHE A 408 -32.31 16.11 8.81
N ASP A 409 -32.77 15.78 10.02
CA ASP A 409 -32.04 16.07 11.25
C ASP A 409 -30.75 15.23 11.39
N ASP A 410 -30.71 14.03 10.79
CA ASP A 410 -29.56 13.13 10.84
C ASP A 410 -28.35 13.65 10.04
N TRP A 411 -28.56 14.55 9.07
CA TRP A 411 -27.51 15.03 8.17
C TRP A 411 -26.43 15.79 8.93
N ALA A 412 -26.81 16.75 9.77
CA ALA A 412 -25.88 17.53 10.60
C ALA A 412 -25.34 16.74 11.81
N ASP A 413 -26.05 15.68 12.20
CA ASP A 413 -25.76 14.87 13.37
C ASP A 413 -24.66 13.81 13.13
N ALA A 414 -24.42 13.00 14.16
CA ALA A 414 -23.39 11.96 14.16
C ALA A 414 -23.53 10.98 12.99
N ARG A 415 -24.76 10.69 12.54
CA ARG A 415 -25.03 9.74 11.47
C ARG A 415 -24.57 10.28 10.11
N GLY A 416 -24.99 11.49 9.73
CA GLY A 416 -24.55 12.15 8.50
C GLY A 416 -23.06 12.46 8.50
N LYS A 417 -22.50 12.87 9.64
CA LYS A 417 -21.04 13.00 9.81
C LYS A 417 -20.30 11.68 9.58
N ARG A 418 -20.82 10.57 10.10
CA ARG A 418 -20.24 9.24 9.90
C ARG A 418 -20.30 8.78 8.45
N LEU A 419 -21.42 9.01 7.75
CA LEU A 419 -21.52 8.68 6.32
C LEU A 419 -20.47 9.44 5.51
N ARG A 420 -20.38 10.76 5.70
CA ARG A 420 -19.39 11.62 5.03
C ARG A 420 -17.95 11.16 5.32
N ALA A 421 -17.62 10.91 6.58
CA ALA A 421 -16.28 10.47 6.99
C ALA A 421 -15.88 9.09 6.46
N ARG A 422 -16.86 8.19 6.20
CA ARG A 422 -16.62 6.89 5.55
C ARG A 422 -16.45 7.04 4.04
N ALA A 423 -17.17 7.98 3.43
CA ALA A 423 -17.19 8.22 2.01
C ALA A 423 -16.04 9.07 1.48
N ASP A 424 -15.41 9.87 2.34
CA ASP A 424 -14.48 10.94 1.95
C ASP A 424 -13.38 10.45 0.99
N LEU A 425 -12.68 9.36 1.35
CA LEU A 425 -11.62 8.79 0.52
C LEU A 425 -12.11 8.48 -0.91
N ILE A 426 -13.26 7.82 -1.03
CA ILE A 426 -13.79 7.33 -2.31
C ILE A 426 -14.35 8.49 -3.13
N THR A 427 -15.10 9.39 -2.49
CA THR A 427 -15.78 10.51 -3.17
C THR A 427 -14.82 11.62 -3.60
N THR A 428 -13.70 11.80 -2.89
CA THR A 428 -12.73 12.87 -3.19
C THR A 428 -11.71 12.47 -4.26
N LEU A 429 -11.31 11.19 -4.30
CA LEU A 429 -10.15 10.74 -5.09
C LEU A 429 -10.53 9.97 -6.36
N ASN A 430 -11.68 9.29 -6.38
CA ASN A 430 -12.11 8.53 -7.55
C ASN A 430 -12.96 9.40 -8.48
N LYS A 431 -12.33 9.91 -9.55
CA LYS A 431 -13.00 10.77 -10.55
C LYS A 431 -13.54 9.99 -11.76
N GLU A 432 -13.27 8.69 -11.84
CA GLU A 432 -13.72 7.85 -12.94
C GLU A 432 -15.18 7.44 -12.74
N ILE A 433 -15.94 7.33 -13.84
CA ILE A 433 -17.35 6.93 -13.82
C ILE A 433 -17.50 5.58 -14.56
N PRO A 434 -17.96 4.50 -13.89
CA PRO A 434 -18.31 4.41 -12.48
C PRO A 434 -17.08 4.31 -11.54
N GLY A 435 -15.92 3.91 -12.06
CA GLY A 435 -14.66 3.76 -11.31
C GLY A 435 -14.62 2.47 -10.46
N ASP A 436 -13.40 2.04 -10.12
CA ASP A 436 -13.14 0.78 -9.39
C ASP A 436 -13.84 0.70 -8.04
N ALA A 437 -13.82 1.79 -7.27
CA ALA A 437 -14.45 1.84 -5.96
C ALA A 437 -15.96 1.60 -6.05
N ALA A 438 -16.64 2.20 -7.04
CA ALA A 438 -18.06 1.98 -7.23
C ALA A 438 -18.36 0.54 -7.67
N HIS A 439 -17.54 -0.05 -8.52
CA HIS A 439 -17.65 -1.48 -8.86
C HIS A 439 -17.51 -2.39 -7.64
N ALA A 440 -16.54 -2.13 -6.78
CA ALA A 440 -16.33 -2.91 -5.58
C ALA A 440 -17.52 -2.77 -4.60
N LEU A 441 -17.98 -1.54 -4.34
CA LEU A 441 -19.14 -1.30 -3.45
C LEU A 441 -20.46 -1.84 -4.03
N ALA A 442 -20.62 -1.79 -5.36
CA ALA A 442 -21.80 -2.29 -6.05
C ALA A 442 -21.88 -3.82 -6.10
N TYR A 443 -20.73 -4.52 -6.08
CA TYR A 443 -20.69 -5.96 -6.35
C TYR A 443 -21.61 -6.82 -5.45
N PRO A 444 -21.66 -6.61 -4.12
CA PRO A 444 -22.62 -7.31 -3.26
C PRO A 444 -24.09 -7.03 -3.59
N ILE A 445 -24.41 -5.80 -4.02
CA ILE A 445 -25.76 -5.42 -4.44
C ILE A 445 -26.08 -6.11 -5.76
N ALA A 446 -25.14 -6.02 -6.71
CA ALA A 446 -25.26 -6.61 -8.03
C ALA A 446 -25.57 -8.09 -7.89
N MET A 447 -24.82 -8.86 -7.10
CA MET A 447 -25.00 -10.32 -6.94
C MET A 447 -26.20 -10.74 -6.07
N SER A 448 -26.96 -9.81 -5.49
CA SER A 448 -28.16 -10.14 -4.71
C SER A 448 -29.33 -10.64 -5.56
N GLU A 449 -30.41 -11.12 -4.92
CA GLU A 449 -31.60 -11.64 -5.61
C GLU A 449 -32.36 -10.56 -6.42
N SER A 450 -32.37 -9.31 -5.96
CA SER A 450 -33.14 -8.21 -6.57
C SER A 450 -32.31 -6.92 -6.70
N PRO A 451 -31.21 -6.91 -7.48
CA PRO A 451 -30.25 -5.81 -7.52
C PRO A 451 -30.90 -4.48 -7.90
N VAL A 452 -31.82 -4.49 -8.86
CA VAL A 452 -32.52 -3.30 -9.35
C VAL A 452 -33.40 -2.70 -8.25
N ASN A 453 -34.19 -3.51 -7.56
CA ASN A 453 -35.05 -3.04 -6.47
C ASN A 453 -34.22 -2.47 -5.31
N LYS A 454 -33.06 -3.08 -5.01
CA LYS A 454 -32.15 -2.57 -3.96
C LYS A 454 -31.54 -1.23 -4.34
N TRP A 455 -31.14 -1.04 -5.60
CA TRP A 455 -30.64 0.25 -6.07
C TRP A 455 -31.73 1.33 -6.08
N LEU A 456 -32.95 1.00 -6.52
CA LEU A 456 -34.10 1.91 -6.45
C LEU A 456 -34.37 2.36 -5.01
N ALA A 457 -34.45 1.42 -4.07
CA ALA A 457 -34.65 1.74 -2.65
C ALA A 457 -33.49 2.58 -2.08
N LEU A 458 -32.26 2.35 -2.53
CA LEU A 458 -31.10 3.16 -2.17
C LEU A 458 -31.23 4.59 -2.71
N TRP A 459 -31.61 4.77 -3.97
CA TRP A 459 -31.84 6.09 -4.56
C TRP A 459 -32.99 6.83 -3.87
N ASP A 460 -34.06 6.13 -3.49
CA ASP A 460 -35.16 6.73 -2.73
C ASP A 460 -34.71 7.20 -1.35
N ALA A 461 -33.84 6.41 -0.69
CA ALA A 461 -33.27 6.76 0.61
C ALA A 461 -32.38 8.01 0.59
N THR A 462 -31.89 8.44 -0.58
CA THR A 462 -31.06 9.66 -0.70
C THR A 462 -31.87 10.95 -0.92
N LEU A 463 -33.19 10.95 -0.69
CA LEU A 463 -34.03 12.14 -0.86
C LEU A 463 -33.49 13.38 -0.13
N VAL A 464 -33.11 13.22 1.14
CA VAL A 464 -32.55 14.31 1.95
C VAL A 464 -31.27 14.88 1.33
N LEU A 465 -30.42 14.03 0.74
CA LEU A 465 -29.20 14.50 0.07
C LEU A 465 -29.54 15.37 -1.16
N ARG A 466 -30.58 15.01 -1.92
CA ARG A 466 -31.05 15.82 -3.05
C ARG A 466 -31.54 17.18 -2.60
N GLU A 467 -32.32 17.23 -1.51
CA GLU A 467 -32.78 18.48 -0.90
C GLU A 467 -31.60 19.35 -0.41
N VAL A 468 -30.58 18.74 0.20
CA VAL A 468 -29.36 19.45 0.61
C VAL A 468 -28.65 20.05 -0.60
N VAL A 469 -28.53 19.34 -1.72
CA VAL A 469 -27.89 19.89 -2.93
C VAL A 469 -28.68 21.06 -3.52
N GLU A 470 -30.01 20.95 -3.58
CA GLU A 470 -30.89 21.96 -4.16
C GLU A 470 -30.99 23.22 -3.29
N PHE A 471 -31.29 23.03 -2.00
CA PHE A 471 -31.71 24.10 -1.09
C PHE A 471 -30.68 24.41 0.01
N GLY A 472 -29.62 23.62 0.15
CA GLY A 472 -28.60 23.84 1.18
C GLY A 472 -27.95 25.23 1.05
N GLU A 473 -27.71 25.87 2.19
CA GLU A 473 -27.05 27.19 2.22
C GLU A 473 -25.51 27.06 2.16
N GLU A 474 -24.96 25.99 2.75
CA GLU A 474 -23.51 25.79 2.86
C GLU A 474 -22.92 25.10 1.62
N TYR A 475 -22.03 25.80 0.91
CA TYR A 475 -21.37 25.31 -0.31
C TYR A 475 -20.66 23.96 -0.11
N GLN A 476 -20.01 23.77 1.04
CA GLN A 476 -19.27 22.53 1.34
C GLN A 476 -20.22 21.34 1.50
N GLU A 477 -21.29 21.49 2.28
CA GLU A 477 -22.25 20.40 2.51
C GLU A 477 -22.98 20.00 1.23
N ARG A 478 -23.36 20.97 0.40
CA ARG A 478 -23.91 20.73 -0.94
C ARG A 478 -22.96 19.92 -1.80
N GLY A 479 -21.67 20.28 -1.76
CA GLY A 479 -20.63 19.58 -2.51
C GLY A 479 -20.47 18.13 -2.06
N GLU A 480 -20.47 17.89 -0.75
CA GLU A 480 -20.40 16.54 -0.16
C GLU A 480 -21.63 15.69 -0.51
N ALA A 481 -22.85 16.24 -0.36
CA ALA A 481 -24.09 15.57 -0.73
C ALA A 481 -24.14 15.24 -2.23
N GLY A 482 -23.71 16.17 -3.09
CA GLY A 482 -23.62 15.96 -4.53
C GLY A 482 -22.65 14.85 -4.92
N ARG A 483 -21.48 14.77 -4.28
CA ARG A 483 -20.52 13.68 -4.50
C ARG A 483 -21.04 12.34 -4.02
N LEU A 484 -21.76 12.30 -2.90
CA LEU A 484 -22.43 11.10 -2.39
C LEU A 484 -23.51 10.59 -3.37
N LEU A 485 -24.35 11.49 -3.89
CA LEU A 485 -25.36 11.14 -4.90
C LEU A 485 -24.73 10.62 -6.19
N LEU A 486 -23.65 11.24 -6.64
CA LEU A 486 -22.89 10.76 -7.79
C LEU A 486 -22.32 9.36 -7.54
N LEU A 487 -21.82 9.06 -6.33
CA LEU A 487 -21.36 7.71 -5.98
C LEU A 487 -22.52 6.69 -6.04
N VAL A 488 -23.71 7.02 -5.54
CA VAL A 488 -24.90 6.14 -5.65
C VAL A 488 -25.27 5.87 -7.11
N PHE A 489 -25.21 6.90 -7.94
CA PHE A 489 -25.40 6.76 -9.37
C PHE A 489 -24.33 5.85 -10.00
N CYS A 490 -23.05 6.08 -9.70
CA CYS A 490 -21.94 5.24 -10.18
C CYS A 490 -22.08 3.78 -9.73
N MET A 491 -22.56 3.52 -8.51
CA MET A 491 -22.88 2.15 -8.07
C MET A 491 -23.98 1.52 -8.93
N GLY A 492 -25.00 2.28 -9.32
CA GLY A 492 -26.05 1.79 -10.23
C GLY A 492 -25.53 1.45 -11.63
N LEU A 493 -24.66 2.30 -12.20
CA LEU A 493 -23.93 1.98 -13.42
C LEU A 493 -23.08 0.72 -13.28
N ALA A 494 -22.38 0.56 -12.15
CA ALA A 494 -21.58 -0.61 -11.89
C ALA A 494 -22.40 -1.90 -11.75
N ILE A 495 -23.59 -1.85 -11.15
CA ILE A 495 -24.54 -2.97 -11.11
C ILE A 495 -24.92 -3.38 -12.54
N LEU A 496 -25.23 -2.39 -13.39
CA LEU A 496 -25.57 -2.61 -14.79
C LEU A 496 -24.42 -3.31 -15.53
N ASP A 497 -23.20 -2.76 -15.43
CA ASP A 497 -21.99 -3.33 -16.06
C ASP A 497 -21.73 -4.79 -15.64
N GLN A 498 -21.84 -5.09 -14.34
CA GLN A 498 -21.55 -6.43 -13.81
C GLN A 498 -22.61 -7.47 -14.19
N ARG A 499 -23.86 -7.05 -14.41
CA ARG A 499 -24.97 -7.95 -14.75
C ARG A 499 -25.15 -8.16 -16.24
N VAL A 500 -24.83 -7.16 -17.07
CA VAL A 500 -24.89 -7.29 -18.54
C VAL A 500 -24.05 -8.46 -19.04
N ALA A 501 -22.86 -8.67 -18.44
CA ALA A 501 -21.92 -9.73 -18.84
C ALA A 501 -22.45 -11.17 -18.64
N GLN A 502 -23.53 -11.35 -17.87
CA GLN A 502 -24.09 -12.66 -17.54
C GLN A 502 -25.23 -13.10 -18.47
N HIS A 503 -25.64 -12.26 -19.43
CA HIS A 503 -26.90 -12.45 -20.16
C HIS A 503 -26.78 -12.27 -21.68
N PRO A 504 -27.03 -13.33 -22.48
CA PRO A 504 -27.00 -13.24 -23.94
C PRO A 504 -28.37 -12.93 -24.59
N ALA A 505 -29.48 -12.83 -23.84
CA ALA A 505 -30.83 -12.68 -24.40
C ALA A 505 -31.61 -11.48 -23.85
N SER A 506 -32.04 -10.59 -24.76
CA SER A 506 -32.73 -9.32 -24.48
C SER A 506 -34.11 -9.46 -23.83
N ASP A 507 -34.78 -10.59 -24.07
CA ASP A 507 -36.17 -10.82 -23.63
C ASP A 507 -36.26 -11.52 -22.27
N SER A 508 -35.11 -11.83 -21.65
CA SER A 508 -35.08 -12.45 -20.32
C SER A 508 -35.60 -11.49 -19.26
N VAL A 509 -36.21 -12.03 -18.19
CA VAL A 509 -36.69 -11.24 -17.03
C VAL A 509 -35.56 -10.35 -16.49
N GLN A 510 -34.33 -10.88 -16.43
CA GLN A 510 -33.15 -10.17 -16.01
C GLN A 510 -32.80 -9.01 -16.94
N ALA A 511 -32.86 -9.19 -18.27
CA ALA A 511 -32.62 -8.11 -19.22
C ALA A 511 -33.69 -7.00 -19.12
N ARG A 512 -34.95 -7.35 -18.86
CA ARG A 512 -36.02 -6.37 -18.59
C ARG A 512 -35.79 -5.60 -17.30
N ASP A 513 -35.29 -6.27 -16.26
CA ASP A 513 -34.87 -5.62 -15.01
C ASP A 513 -33.70 -4.64 -15.24
N LEU A 514 -32.72 -5.02 -16.04
CA LEU A 514 -31.60 -4.13 -16.39
C LEU A 514 -32.04 -2.94 -17.26
N ALA A 515 -33.02 -3.12 -18.15
CA ALA A 515 -33.65 -2.02 -18.88
C ALA A 515 -34.36 -1.05 -17.93
N ARG A 516 -35.10 -1.57 -16.93
CA ARG A 516 -35.72 -0.77 -15.87
C ARG A 516 -34.69 -0.03 -15.01
N LEU A 517 -33.55 -0.65 -14.71
CA LEU A 517 -32.46 0.02 -14.00
C LEU A 517 -31.86 1.17 -14.84
N HIS A 518 -31.65 0.96 -16.14
CA HIS A 518 -31.16 2.00 -17.04
C HIS A 518 -32.14 3.19 -17.14
N GLU A 519 -33.45 2.92 -17.24
CA GLU A 519 -34.48 3.95 -17.21
C GLU A 519 -34.42 4.76 -15.91
N ALA A 520 -34.36 4.08 -14.76
CA ALA A 520 -34.28 4.75 -13.46
C ALA A 520 -32.98 5.56 -13.29
N LEU A 521 -31.86 5.06 -13.79
CA LEU A 521 -30.59 5.80 -13.83
C LEU A 521 -30.68 7.05 -14.72
N ALA A 522 -31.37 6.97 -15.86
CA ALA A 522 -31.58 8.12 -16.73
C ALA A 522 -32.45 9.20 -16.07
N LEU A 523 -33.49 8.78 -15.33
CA LEU A 523 -34.32 9.69 -14.54
C LEU A 523 -33.50 10.36 -13.43
N ALA A 524 -32.69 9.59 -12.69
CA ALA A 524 -31.81 10.10 -11.64
C ALA A 524 -30.80 11.13 -12.17
N VAL A 525 -30.18 10.88 -13.32
CA VAL A 525 -29.26 11.85 -13.95
C VAL A 525 -29.99 13.11 -14.39
N ARG A 526 -31.18 12.97 -15.00
CA ARG A 526 -31.97 14.14 -15.41
C ARG A 526 -32.37 15.00 -14.22
N GLU A 527 -32.87 14.37 -13.16
CA GLU A 527 -33.17 15.03 -11.88
C GLU A 527 -31.95 15.79 -11.35
N MET A 528 -30.79 15.12 -11.24
CA MET A 528 -29.59 15.75 -10.69
C MET A 528 -28.98 16.82 -11.59
N ARG A 529 -29.20 16.78 -12.91
CA ARG A 529 -28.77 17.86 -13.83
C ARG A 529 -29.59 19.14 -13.64
N GLU A 530 -30.84 19.03 -13.21
CA GLU A 530 -31.69 20.18 -12.87
C GLU A 530 -31.40 20.70 -11.46
N ILE A 531 -31.06 19.82 -10.51
CA ILE A 531 -30.75 20.17 -9.12
C ILE A 531 -29.30 20.69 -8.96
N ASP A 532 -28.31 19.95 -9.43
CA ASP A 532 -26.87 20.27 -9.29
C ASP A 532 -26.33 21.02 -10.51
N VAL A 533 -26.86 22.22 -10.73
CA VAL A 533 -26.48 23.07 -11.88
C VAL A 533 -25.07 23.67 -11.78
N SER A 534 -24.35 23.47 -10.67
CA SER A 534 -23.11 24.20 -10.38
C SER A 534 -21.93 23.34 -9.93
N LEU A 535 -22.07 22.45 -8.93
CA LEU A 535 -20.93 21.86 -8.23
C LEU A 535 -20.37 20.65 -8.98
N ASN A 536 -21.26 19.73 -9.37
CA ASN A 536 -20.88 18.49 -10.07
C ASN A 536 -21.46 18.42 -11.49
N ARG A 537 -21.75 19.59 -12.10
CA ARG A 537 -22.40 19.69 -13.41
C ARG A 537 -21.69 18.86 -14.50
N GLU A 538 -20.36 18.91 -14.57
CA GLU A 538 -19.64 18.17 -15.60
C GLU A 538 -19.65 16.65 -15.35
N GLN A 539 -19.62 16.23 -14.08
CA GLN A 539 -19.71 14.83 -13.69
C GLN A 539 -21.09 14.26 -14.04
N TRP A 540 -22.18 15.01 -13.81
CA TRP A 540 -23.53 14.59 -14.21
C TRP A 540 -23.71 14.55 -15.73
N ARG A 541 -23.07 15.47 -16.47
CA ARG A 541 -22.98 15.40 -17.95
C ARG A 541 -22.23 14.17 -18.41
N GLN A 542 -21.11 13.86 -17.77
CA GLN A 542 -20.33 12.66 -18.06
C GLN A 542 -21.14 11.40 -17.75
N ALA A 543 -21.82 11.32 -16.59
CA ALA A 543 -22.75 10.26 -16.24
C ALA A 543 -23.81 10.01 -17.33
N ASN A 544 -24.42 11.08 -17.86
CA ASN A 544 -25.39 10.98 -18.96
C ASN A 544 -24.76 10.35 -20.22
N ARG A 545 -23.54 10.78 -20.58
CA ARG A 545 -22.80 10.21 -21.73
C ARG A 545 -22.50 8.73 -21.52
N HIS A 546 -22.13 8.32 -20.31
CA HIS A 546 -21.88 6.92 -19.95
C HIS A 546 -23.12 6.04 -20.11
N LEU A 547 -24.33 6.54 -19.78
CA LEU A 547 -25.59 5.83 -20.01
C LEU A 547 -25.95 5.72 -21.49
N ALA A 548 -25.78 6.81 -22.24
CA ALA A 548 -26.09 6.86 -23.67
C ALA A 548 -25.20 5.89 -24.47
N VAL A 549 -23.89 5.88 -24.21
CA VAL A 549 -22.96 4.97 -24.89
C VAL A 549 -23.24 3.51 -24.55
N ARG A 550 -23.53 3.17 -23.29
CA ARG A 550 -23.96 1.82 -22.89
C ARG A 550 -25.26 1.39 -23.59
N ARG A 551 -26.24 2.30 -23.68
CA ARG A 551 -27.50 2.06 -24.40
C ARG A 551 -27.24 1.70 -25.87
N LEU A 552 -26.35 2.43 -26.54
CA LEU A 552 -25.98 2.16 -27.94
C LEU A 552 -25.30 0.80 -28.09
N ILE A 553 -24.27 0.53 -27.29
CA ILE A 553 -23.44 -0.69 -27.41
C ILE A 553 -24.23 -1.96 -27.09
N TRP A 554 -25.14 -1.93 -26.11
CA TRP A 554 -25.91 -3.12 -25.71
C TRP A 554 -27.30 -3.22 -26.35
N GLU A 555 -27.67 -2.28 -27.22
CA GLU A 555 -28.80 -2.39 -28.16
C GLU A 555 -28.38 -3.07 -29.46
N GLU A 556 -27.15 -2.81 -29.91
CA GLU A 556 -26.64 -3.28 -31.20
C GLU A 556 -26.34 -4.79 -31.13
N LYS A 557 -26.93 -5.58 -32.05
CA LYS A 557 -26.33 -6.89 -32.38
C LYS A 557 -24.95 -6.57 -32.93
N ALA A 558 -23.88 -6.82 -32.17
CA ALA A 558 -22.52 -6.76 -32.67
C ALA A 558 -22.41 -7.71 -33.88
N SER A 559 -22.66 -7.14 -35.06
CA SER A 559 -22.70 -7.82 -36.35
C SER A 559 -21.33 -7.80 -37.01
N ASN A 560 -20.28 -7.55 -36.22
CA ASN A 560 -18.89 -7.67 -36.63
C ASN A 560 -18.26 -8.83 -35.86
N ALA A 561 -17.88 -9.86 -36.60
CA ALA A 561 -17.22 -11.09 -36.15
C ALA A 561 -15.77 -10.86 -35.63
N GLY A 562 -15.54 -9.82 -34.83
CA GLY A 562 -14.24 -9.42 -34.32
C GLY A 562 -14.25 -9.16 -32.81
N ALA A 563 -13.99 -10.23 -32.05
CA ALA A 563 -13.33 -10.21 -30.73
C ALA A 563 -14.03 -9.57 -29.52
N GLY A 564 -15.36 -9.67 -29.36
CA GLY A 564 -16.04 -9.38 -28.09
C GLY A 564 -17.27 -10.27 -27.84
N PRO A 565 -17.63 -10.57 -26.58
CA PRO A 565 -18.87 -11.28 -26.26
C PRO A 565 -20.10 -10.43 -26.62
N ASN A 566 -21.01 -11.01 -27.41
CA ASN A 566 -22.23 -10.36 -27.89
C ASN A 566 -23.29 -10.30 -26.79
N PHE A 567 -23.49 -9.13 -26.17
CA PHE A 567 -24.56 -8.90 -25.20
C PHE A 567 -25.64 -8.01 -25.81
N SER A 568 -26.90 -8.45 -25.76
CA SER A 568 -28.07 -7.64 -26.15
C SER A 568 -29.02 -7.62 -24.97
N VAL A 569 -29.09 -6.47 -24.29
CA VAL A 569 -29.91 -6.29 -23.07
C VAL A 569 -31.18 -5.52 -23.40
N PHE A 570 -31.10 -4.54 -24.28
CA PHE A 570 -32.21 -3.64 -24.54
C PHE A 570 -33.02 -4.04 -25.77
N LEU A 571 -34.33 -3.85 -25.66
CA LEU A 571 -35.25 -3.86 -26.79
C LEU A 571 -35.28 -2.47 -27.45
N PRO A 572 -35.63 -2.39 -28.75
CA PRO A 572 -35.81 -1.10 -29.43
C PRO A 572 -36.87 -0.20 -28.77
N THR A 573 -37.82 -0.79 -28.04
CA THR A 573 -38.89 -0.09 -27.34
C THR A 573 -38.49 0.42 -25.95
N ASP A 574 -37.36 -0.03 -25.41
CA ASP A 574 -36.91 0.39 -24.07
C ASP A 574 -36.50 1.85 -24.10
N LYS A 575 -36.88 2.58 -23.05
CA LYS A 575 -36.62 4.02 -22.92
C LYS A 575 -35.65 4.31 -21.77
N PRO A 576 -34.79 5.33 -21.91
CA PRO A 576 -34.55 6.11 -23.13
C PRO A 576 -33.77 5.31 -24.21
N THR A 577 -34.03 5.61 -25.48
CA THR A 577 -33.20 5.15 -26.62
C THR A 577 -31.97 6.04 -26.77
N PHE A 578 -30.98 5.60 -27.56
CA PHE A 578 -29.85 6.46 -27.91
C PHE A 578 -30.30 7.76 -28.61
N ASP A 579 -31.36 7.69 -29.43
CA ASP A 579 -31.93 8.86 -30.10
C ASP A 579 -32.50 9.87 -29.11
N ASP A 580 -33.11 9.41 -28.01
CA ASP A 580 -33.62 10.30 -26.96
C ASP A 580 -32.46 11.11 -26.32
N TYR A 581 -31.30 10.48 -26.09
CA TYR A 581 -30.10 11.18 -25.59
C TYR A 581 -29.51 12.17 -26.61
N LEU A 582 -29.53 11.83 -27.90
CA LEU A 582 -29.09 12.73 -28.96
C LEU A 582 -30.00 13.96 -29.06
N ILE A 583 -31.32 13.76 -29.01
CA ILE A 583 -32.32 14.84 -29.03
C ILE A 583 -32.15 15.75 -27.81
N GLU A 584 -31.87 15.20 -26.63
CA GLU A 584 -31.62 15.98 -25.40
C GLU A 584 -30.36 16.85 -25.51
N THR A 585 -29.32 16.37 -26.22
CA THR A 585 -28.02 17.05 -26.33
C THR A 585 -27.86 17.88 -27.61
N GLN A 586 -28.80 17.83 -28.57
CA GLN A 586 -28.67 18.41 -29.90
C GLN A 586 -28.39 19.93 -29.93
N ASN A 587 -28.83 20.66 -28.91
CA ASN A 587 -28.70 22.10 -28.83
C ASN A 587 -27.41 22.56 -28.12
N ASP A 588 -26.68 21.64 -27.46
CA ASP A 588 -25.40 21.92 -26.82
C ASP A 588 -24.28 21.15 -27.53
N VAL A 589 -23.58 21.85 -28.43
CA VAL A 589 -22.44 21.29 -29.19
C VAL A 589 -21.34 20.76 -28.27
N MET A 590 -21.16 21.35 -27.09
CA MET A 590 -20.17 20.93 -26.11
C MET A 590 -20.59 19.67 -25.32
N GLU A 591 -21.86 19.29 -25.38
CA GLU A 591 -22.32 17.99 -24.88
C GLU A 591 -22.37 16.93 -25.98
N LEU A 592 -22.87 17.28 -27.16
CA LEU A 592 -23.06 16.37 -28.29
C LEU A 592 -21.73 15.84 -28.85
N VAL A 593 -20.72 16.71 -29.05
CA VAL A 593 -19.45 16.26 -29.64
C VAL A 593 -18.71 15.26 -28.74
N PRO A 594 -18.53 15.51 -27.43
CA PRO A 594 -17.94 14.50 -26.54
C PRO A 594 -18.73 13.20 -26.47
N LEU A 595 -20.07 13.23 -26.56
CA LEU A 595 -20.90 12.02 -26.62
C LEU A 595 -20.55 11.17 -27.85
N LEU A 596 -20.47 11.79 -29.03
CA LEU A 596 -20.11 11.09 -30.28
C LEU A 596 -18.68 10.54 -30.24
N GLN A 597 -17.74 11.33 -29.71
CA GLN A 597 -16.35 10.88 -29.52
C GLN A 597 -16.27 9.69 -28.56
N MET A 598 -17.03 9.74 -27.46
CA MET A 598 -17.09 8.66 -26.48
C MET A 598 -17.70 7.40 -27.11
N ALA A 599 -18.76 7.51 -27.91
CA ALA A 599 -19.35 6.37 -28.63
C ALA A 599 -18.32 5.69 -29.56
N ARG A 600 -17.60 6.47 -30.39
CA ARG A 600 -16.53 5.93 -31.26
C ARG A 600 -15.41 5.26 -30.46
N ARG A 601 -14.92 5.91 -29.40
CA ARG A 601 -13.82 5.37 -28.55
C ARG A 601 -14.18 4.05 -27.88
N ASN A 602 -15.47 3.82 -27.62
CA ASN A 602 -15.98 2.58 -27.04
C ASN A 602 -16.46 1.56 -28.09
N GLY A 603 -16.07 1.73 -29.36
CA GLY A 603 -16.26 0.72 -30.40
C GLY A 603 -17.63 0.68 -31.06
N ALA A 604 -18.47 1.71 -30.89
CA ALA A 604 -19.73 1.81 -31.64
C ALA A 604 -19.46 1.91 -33.15
N ALA A 605 -20.22 1.18 -33.97
CA ALA A 605 -20.03 1.19 -35.41
C ALA A 605 -20.38 2.57 -36.01
N ASP A 606 -19.46 3.13 -36.82
CA ASP A 606 -19.67 4.43 -37.48
C ASP A 606 -21.01 4.48 -38.26
N LYS A 607 -21.41 3.34 -38.85
CA LYS A 607 -22.71 3.21 -39.55
C LYS A 607 -23.90 3.37 -38.60
N ALA A 608 -23.88 2.71 -37.44
CA ALA A 608 -24.96 2.77 -36.46
C ALA A 608 -25.08 4.18 -35.85
N VAL A 609 -23.95 4.83 -35.54
CA VAL A 609 -23.94 6.22 -35.06
C VAL A 609 -24.56 7.16 -36.10
N ARG A 610 -24.23 7.00 -37.39
CA ARG A 610 -24.81 7.80 -38.48
C ARG A 610 -26.31 7.55 -38.66
N GLU A 611 -26.76 6.29 -38.61
CA GLU A 611 -28.18 5.93 -38.69
C GLU A 611 -28.99 6.59 -37.56
N LYS A 612 -28.46 6.58 -36.34
CA LYS A 612 -29.07 7.24 -35.17
C LYS A 612 -29.09 8.77 -35.28
N LEU A 613 -28.01 9.39 -35.78
CA LEU A 613 -27.99 10.84 -36.04
C LEU A 613 -29.06 11.27 -37.06
N VAL A 614 -29.26 10.47 -38.12
CA VAL A 614 -30.31 10.72 -39.12
C VAL A 614 -31.70 10.55 -38.48
N ALA A 615 -31.91 9.50 -37.69
CA ALA A 615 -33.17 9.28 -36.97
C ALA A 615 -33.50 10.44 -36.01
N ALA A 616 -32.49 11.00 -35.34
CA ALA A 616 -32.61 12.16 -34.47
C ALA A 616 -32.68 13.51 -35.23
N SER A 617 -32.65 13.52 -36.57
CA SER A 617 -32.64 14.73 -37.40
C SER A 617 -31.48 15.71 -37.12
N ILE A 618 -30.30 15.18 -36.77
CA ILE A 618 -29.11 15.99 -36.44
C ILE A 618 -28.20 16.12 -37.67
N ASP A 619 -27.97 17.36 -38.11
CA ASP A 619 -27.00 17.68 -39.16
C ASP A 619 -25.60 17.84 -38.58
N LEU A 620 -24.78 16.80 -38.73
CA LEU A 620 -23.41 16.75 -38.25
C LEU A 620 -22.53 17.87 -38.84
N SER A 621 -22.76 18.26 -40.10
CA SER A 621 -21.98 19.31 -40.77
C SER A 621 -22.25 20.66 -40.13
N ARG A 622 -23.52 20.93 -39.76
CA ARG A 622 -23.91 22.14 -39.01
C ARG A 622 -23.30 22.15 -37.61
N ILE A 623 -23.26 21.01 -36.93
CA ILE A 623 -22.66 20.88 -35.59
C ILE A 623 -21.14 21.17 -35.63
N VAL A 624 -20.41 20.57 -36.58
CA VAL A 624 -18.97 20.81 -36.75
C VAL A 624 -18.68 22.28 -37.11
N ALA A 625 -19.47 22.88 -38.01
CA ALA A 625 -19.33 24.29 -38.33
C ALA A 625 -19.58 25.20 -37.11
N THR A 626 -20.56 24.86 -36.28
CA THR A 626 -20.86 25.58 -35.05
C THR A 626 -19.74 25.42 -34.02
N ALA A 627 -19.19 24.21 -33.87
CA ALA A 627 -18.06 23.94 -32.99
C ALA A 627 -16.81 24.75 -33.38
N ARG A 628 -16.46 24.77 -34.67
CA ARG A 628 -15.34 25.57 -35.20
C ARG A 628 -15.53 27.05 -34.89
N ARG A 629 -16.72 27.59 -35.17
CA ARG A 629 -17.04 28.99 -34.88
C ARG A 629 -16.94 29.33 -33.38
N LEU A 630 -17.40 28.44 -32.50
CA LEU A 630 -17.28 28.62 -31.05
C LEU A 630 -15.81 28.60 -30.59
N ASN A 631 -15.00 27.70 -31.14
CA ASN A 631 -13.56 27.63 -30.88
C ASN A 631 -12.83 28.90 -31.36
N GLU A 632 -13.14 29.39 -32.56
CA GLU A 632 -12.62 30.66 -33.09
C GLU A 632 -12.96 31.86 -32.19
N ILE A 633 -14.17 31.90 -31.62
CA ILE A 633 -14.60 32.97 -30.70
C ILE A 633 -13.85 32.89 -29.37
N SER A 634 -13.64 31.69 -28.83
CA SER A 634 -12.88 31.52 -27.59
C SER A 634 -12.35 30.10 -27.43
N ALA A 635 -11.12 29.88 -27.89
CA ALA A 635 -10.45 28.58 -27.75
C ALA A 635 -10.29 28.13 -26.29
N ARG A 636 -10.21 29.10 -25.35
CA ARG A 636 -10.15 28.80 -23.90
C ARG A 636 -11.50 28.29 -23.35
N ARG A 637 -12.63 28.85 -23.82
CA ARG A 637 -13.96 28.49 -23.31
C ARG A 637 -14.56 27.29 -24.06
N TYR A 638 -14.16 27.11 -25.31
CA TYR A 638 -14.59 26.02 -26.20
C TYR A 638 -13.36 25.32 -26.78
N PRO A 639 -12.55 24.63 -25.96
CA PRO A 639 -11.37 23.93 -26.44
C PRO A 639 -11.79 22.74 -27.31
N MET A 640 -11.55 22.84 -28.61
CA MET A 640 -11.82 21.80 -29.60
C MET A 640 -10.58 21.66 -30.49
N ASP A 641 -10.02 20.46 -30.55
CA ASP A 641 -8.86 20.16 -31.40
C ASP A 641 -9.34 19.88 -32.85
N GLU A 642 -8.56 20.30 -33.85
CA GLU A 642 -8.91 20.10 -35.26
C GLU A 642 -8.92 18.60 -35.62
N MET A 643 -8.02 17.81 -35.03
CA MET A 643 -8.06 16.34 -35.11
C MET A 643 -9.32 15.76 -34.44
N GLN A 644 -9.81 16.38 -33.36
CA GLN A 644 -11.03 15.94 -32.68
C GLN A 644 -12.28 16.20 -33.53
N MET A 645 -12.26 17.27 -34.34
CA MET A 645 -13.35 17.61 -35.26
C MET A 645 -13.32 16.75 -36.54
N GLU A 646 -12.15 16.40 -37.06
CA GLU A 646 -12.01 15.45 -38.16
C GLU A 646 -12.41 14.03 -37.76
N LYS A 647 -12.14 13.61 -36.52
CA LYS A 647 -12.58 12.33 -35.94
C LYS A 647 -14.07 12.27 -35.60
N VAL A 648 -14.85 13.32 -35.85
CA VAL A 648 -16.32 13.29 -35.69
C VAL A 648 -17.00 13.10 -37.05
N LEU A 649 -16.37 13.53 -38.14
CA LEU A 649 -16.75 13.22 -39.53
C LEU A 649 -16.47 11.72 -39.83
#